data_AF-A0A3A9YDR9-F1
#
_entry.id   AF-A0A3A9YDR9-F1
#
_cell.length_a   1.000
_cell.length_b   1.000
_cell.length_c   1.000
_cell.angle_alpha   90.00
_cell.angle_beta   90.00
_cell.angle_gamma   90.00
#
_symmetry.space_group_name_H-M   'P 1'
#
loop_
_entity.id
_entity.type
_entity.pdbx_description
1 polymer ?
#
loop_
_entity_poly.entity_id
_entity_poly.type
_entity_poly.pdbx_seq_one_letter_code
_entity_poly.pdbx_strand_id
1 'polypeptide(L)'
;MNKFYFILLIMWFLPNVEYAQDNARTLENASNNTVTIRGTVKEDESLRPLKNVEIRVIGGKTYRTDNLGDFKIQAKIGDQIIISHDNFNTVYHTIQSRERIDVKVQEDPESLSRGSDRKQKKLSAEYGLHLAAARSSMKKDATTSIDYVTKALETIEDGDTFGDEKKAELFETLGDIYAYWKQPDLAETNYITSLSNKFNADVKIKLGNAQLQIKDYDASLRTFNQLKKSRLNATQRIQIYRGLGDSYKGNGDNENAISNYNIALSFAQKNNAEDNVIELNSKLAEMLQIQGNLDDAEEYLGNSVQLASKRSKKSSAIQRAKAADFYNKNNSFDKEIQLRKEALEDIQDIEEKEAFSPIKKDSVTRESNAAEDRAITSQVQNYKIANAFAAQSEYDEAIPYLEESIKKAASENDLVVQKDATRKLGEVYREKGELGKASEAFEEYEVIIDKLYIQKEQEISQATRFNRELVQKANRIATLEKDRELNESRYQLAFKSQELAEQQKVIIYSLIGLSVLLFFAAYLMYRNIKQQRYANNLLALKSLRSQMNPHFIFNALNSVNTFIATSDERAANRYLTDFSLLMRAVLENSEEDFIPLEKEIELLELYVQLEHFRFQDKFEYRIDVDPEIDIKQYMIPPMLLQPYVENAVWHGLRYKSEKGLLSIDFKKKDNDTIEIIIADNGIGREKSMSLKTLNQKKQKSQGMSNIKKRIQILNTMYKDKVDVFISDLAHEEDGAGTKVKLLLNKDN
;
A
#
# COMPACT_ATOMS: atom_id res chain seq x y z
N MET A 1 11.00 40.77 25.75
CA MET A 1 9.58 40.47 25.43
C MET A 1 9.56 39.26 24.51
N ASN A 2 8.70 38.25 24.63
CA ASN A 2 8.03 37.73 25.82
C ASN A 2 7.83 36.21 25.64
N LYS A 3 7.82 35.42 26.71
CA LYS A 3 7.73 33.94 26.63
C LYS A 3 6.32 33.46 26.28
N PHE A 4 6.20 32.37 25.51
CA PHE A 4 4.99 31.56 25.46
C PHE A 4 5.12 30.36 26.40
N TYR A 5 4.03 30.02 27.11
CA TYR A 5 4.01 28.99 28.14
C TYR A 5 3.25 27.73 27.73
N PHE A 6 3.67 26.65 28.36
CA PHE A 6 3.24 25.26 28.22
C PHE A 6 2.06 24.96 29.16
N ILE A 7 1.07 24.15 28.75
CA ILE A 7 0.13 23.50 29.68
C ILE A 7 -0.02 22.02 29.27
N LEU A 8 0.16 21.14 30.25
CA LEU A 8 0.09 19.68 30.16
C LEU A 8 -0.74 19.23 31.38
N LEU A 9 -1.65 18.26 31.21
CA LEU A 9 -2.52 17.77 32.29
C LEU A 9 -2.52 16.23 32.34
N ILE A 10 -2.46 15.66 33.55
CA ILE A 10 -2.19 14.23 33.83
C ILE A 10 -3.22 13.67 34.86
N MET A 11 -3.35 12.33 34.85
CA MET A 11 -4.00 11.40 35.80
C MET A 11 -5.43 10.96 35.47
N TRP A 12 -5.80 9.67 35.34
CA TRP A 12 -5.52 8.38 36.06
C TRP A 12 -6.42 8.07 37.25
N PHE A 13 -7.07 6.88 37.21
CA PHE A 13 -7.64 6.01 38.28
C PHE A 13 -8.50 4.92 37.56
N LEU A 14 -8.66 3.62 37.91
CA LEU A 14 -8.55 2.78 39.13
C LEU A 14 -8.14 1.31 38.77
N PRO A 15 -7.93 0.37 39.73
CA PRO A 15 -7.28 -0.95 39.54
C PRO A 15 -8.20 -2.20 39.69
N ASN A 16 -7.61 -3.42 39.67
CA ASN A 16 -8.12 -4.61 40.35
C ASN A 16 -7.01 -5.65 40.65
N VAL A 17 -7.18 -6.46 41.71
CA VAL A 17 -6.24 -7.48 42.24
C VAL A 17 -7.00 -8.69 42.79
N GLU A 18 -6.60 -9.92 42.42
CA GLU A 18 -6.88 -11.25 43.04
C GLU A 18 -5.97 -12.32 42.37
N TYR A 19 -5.58 -13.48 42.93
CA TYR A 19 -5.46 -13.94 44.34
C TYR A 19 -4.35 -15.04 44.48
N ALA A 20 -3.83 -15.19 45.70
CA ALA A 20 -3.14 -16.29 46.43
C ALA A 20 -2.80 -17.67 45.76
N GLN A 21 -1.56 -18.20 45.88
CA GLN A 21 -1.03 -19.20 46.87
C GLN A 21 -1.24 -20.72 46.51
N ASP A 22 -0.45 -21.72 46.92
CA ASP A 22 0.63 -21.78 47.96
C ASP A 22 1.68 -22.92 47.77
N ASN A 23 2.66 -22.98 48.70
CA ASN A 23 3.58 -24.08 49.09
C ASN A 23 4.76 -24.43 48.15
N ALA A 24 6.05 -24.48 48.56
CA ALA A 24 6.70 -24.65 49.87
C ALA A 24 8.14 -24.06 49.84
N ARG A 25 8.62 -23.31 50.84
CA ARG A 25 9.52 -23.74 51.97
C ARG A 25 10.58 -24.78 51.56
N THR A 26 11.90 -24.62 51.79
CA THR A 26 12.68 -23.92 52.84
C THR A 26 13.94 -23.27 52.26
N LEU A 27 14.22 -21.97 52.48
CA LEU A 27 15.00 -21.41 53.60
C LEU A 27 16.45 -21.95 53.74
N GLU A 28 17.41 -21.21 53.17
CA GLU A 28 18.50 -20.62 53.97
C GLU A 28 19.01 -19.32 53.31
N ASN A 29 19.32 -18.30 54.12
CA ASN A 29 19.49 -16.91 53.68
C ASN A 29 20.94 -16.42 53.77
N ALA A 30 21.52 -15.96 52.65
CA ALA A 30 22.52 -14.88 52.63
C ALA A 30 22.68 -14.22 51.24
N SER A 31 22.07 -13.03 51.08
CA SER A 31 22.55 -11.89 50.27
C SER A 31 22.82 -11.97 48.75
N ASN A 32 22.22 -12.90 47.99
CA ASN A 32 22.05 -12.69 46.54
C ASN A 32 20.71 -12.04 46.19
N ASN A 33 20.63 -10.73 46.46
CA ASN A 33 19.47 -9.87 46.24
C ASN A 33 19.32 -9.47 44.75
N THR A 34 19.39 -10.44 43.83
CA THR A 34 19.21 -10.21 42.39
C THR A 34 17.73 -10.02 42.06
N VAL A 35 17.41 -8.93 41.37
CA VAL A 35 16.07 -8.61 40.91
C VAL A 35 15.98 -8.96 39.42
N THR A 36 14.81 -9.40 38.98
CA THR A 36 14.57 -9.56 37.54
C THR A 36 14.24 -8.20 36.93
N ILE A 37 15.15 -7.66 36.13
CA ILE A 37 14.97 -6.43 35.38
C ILE A 37 14.50 -6.77 33.96
N ARG A 38 13.54 -6.01 33.45
CA ARG A 38 13.07 -6.09 32.06
C ARG A 38 13.47 -4.82 31.33
N GLY A 39 13.72 -4.92 30.04
CA GLY A 39 14.01 -3.75 29.24
C GLY A 39 13.76 -3.95 27.75
N THR A 40 13.94 -2.89 26.98
CA THR A 40 13.90 -2.92 25.51
C THR A 40 15.14 -2.26 24.94
N VAL A 41 15.61 -2.74 23.79
CA VAL A 41 16.62 -2.04 22.99
C VAL A 41 15.97 -1.61 21.67
N LYS A 42 16.03 -0.31 21.39
CA LYS A 42 15.41 0.32 20.22
C LYS A 42 16.38 1.29 19.56
N GLU A 43 16.22 1.47 18.26
CA GLU A 43 16.91 2.53 17.51
C GLU A 43 16.45 3.92 17.99
N ASP A 44 17.35 4.90 18.08
CA ASP A 44 17.03 6.22 18.64
C ASP A 44 16.10 7.06 17.75
N GLU A 45 16.33 7.04 16.43
CA GLU A 45 15.56 7.80 15.44
C GLU A 45 14.26 7.10 15.04
N SER A 46 14.32 5.84 14.59
CA SER A 46 13.15 5.11 14.08
C SER A 46 12.26 4.51 15.18
N LEU A 47 12.78 4.40 16.42
CA LEU A 47 12.18 3.66 17.54
C LEU A 47 11.94 2.17 17.27
N ARG A 48 12.50 1.62 16.19
CA ARG A 48 12.39 0.21 15.82
C ARG A 48 13.07 -0.68 16.88
N PRO A 49 12.41 -1.77 17.32
CA PRO A 49 13.03 -2.73 18.24
C PRO A 49 14.16 -3.52 17.57
N LEU A 50 15.26 -3.71 18.30
CA LEU A 50 16.47 -4.40 17.82
C LEU A 50 16.57 -5.81 18.40
N LYS A 51 16.49 -6.81 17.53
CA LYS A 51 16.59 -8.24 17.84
C LYS A 51 18.05 -8.69 18.03
N ASN A 52 18.27 -9.75 18.83
CA ASN A 52 19.58 -10.41 19.01
C ASN A 52 20.69 -9.55 19.62
N VAL A 53 20.37 -8.35 20.14
CA VAL A 53 21.31 -7.49 20.86
C VAL A 53 21.83 -8.24 22.09
N GLU A 54 23.15 -8.30 22.26
CA GLU A 54 23.78 -8.95 23.40
C GLU A 54 23.75 -8.03 24.63
N ILE A 55 23.29 -8.56 25.75
CA ILE A 55 23.16 -7.84 27.02
C ILE A 55 23.89 -8.62 28.10
N ARG A 56 24.95 -8.05 28.64
CA ARG A 56 25.85 -8.69 29.60
C ARG A 56 25.88 -7.88 30.90
N VAL A 57 25.46 -8.50 31.99
CA VAL A 57 25.66 -7.93 33.34
C VAL A 57 27.13 -8.13 33.71
N ILE A 58 27.83 -7.10 34.19
CA ILE A 58 29.25 -7.23 34.57
C ILE A 58 29.39 -8.25 35.71
N GLY A 59 30.20 -9.30 35.49
CA GLY A 59 30.33 -10.44 36.40
C GLY A 59 29.16 -11.44 36.39
N GLY A 60 28.17 -11.26 35.51
CA GLY A 60 26.98 -12.10 35.40
C GLY A 60 26.87 -12.87 34.08
N LYS A 61 25.66 -13.37 33.78
CA LYS A 61 25.36 -14.09 32.53
C LYS A 61 25.09 -13.12 31.37
N THR A 62 25.31 -13.61 30.16
CA THR A 62 24.93 -12.96 28.90
C THR A 62 23.50 -13.37 28.50
N TYR A 63 22.74 -12.41 27.98
CA TYR A 63 21.38 -12.55 27.48
C TYR A 63 21.26 -11.92 26.08
N ARG A 64 20.16 -12.17 25.37
CA ARG A 64 19.86 -11.54 24.06
C ARG A 64 18.44 -11.03 23.99
N THR A 65 18.19 -9.97 23.21
CA THR A 65 16.84 -9.47 22.92
C THR A 65 16.08 -10.39 21.97
N ASP A 66 14.75 -10.45 22.16
CA ASP A 66 13.85 -11.20 21.29
C ASP A 66 13.48 -10.45 19.99
N ASN A 67 12.51 -10.97 19.22
CA ASN A 67 12.04 -10.34 17.98
C ASN A 67 11.41 -8.95 18.17
N LEU A 68 10.99 -8.61 19.39
CA LEU A 68 10.38 -7.33 19.77
C LEU A 68 11.38 -6.41 20.49
N GLY A 69 12.67 -6.77 20.51
CA GLY A 69 13.71 -6.00 21.19
C GLY A 69 13.67 -6.11 22.71
N ASP A 70 12.80 -6.97 23.26
CA ASP A 70 12.59 -7.13 24.70
C ASP A 70 13.65 -8.05 25.31
N PHE A 71 14.05 -7.75 26.54
CA PHE A 71 14.96 -8.58 27.33
C PHE A 71 14.53 -8.70 28.79
N LYS A 72 15.02 -9.77 29.45
CA LYS A 72 14.78 -10.07 30.86
C LYS A 72 16.05 -10.65 31.48
N ILE A 73 16.67 -9.91 32.40
CA ILE A 73 17.94 -10.25 33.05
C ILE A 73 17.77 -10.36 34.57
N GLN A 74 18.71 -11.05 35.24
CA GLN A 74 18.83 -11.01 36.70
C GLN A 74 20.08 -10.20 37.09
N ALA A 75 19.88 -9.13 37.85
CA ALA A 75 20.94 -8.19 38.26
C ALA A 75 20.56 -7.47 39.57
N LYS A 76 21.51 -6.83 40.23
CA LYS A 76 21.32 -6.00 41.41
C LYS A 76 21.16 -4.53 41.01
N ILE A 77 20.46 -3.74 41.83
CA ILE A 77 20.40 -2.29 41.65
C ILE A 77 21.81 -1.74 41.95
N GLY A 78 22.35 -0.95 41.03
CA GLY A 78 23.75 -0.51 41.01
C GLY A 78 24.66 -1.30 40.07
N ASP A 79 24.24 -2.48 39.58
CA ASP A 79 25.02 -3.22 38.56
C ASP A 79 25.00 -2.45 37.23
N GLN A 80 26.13 -2.49 36.51
CA GLN A 80 26.22 -1.99 35.15
C GLN A 80 25.99 -3.14 34.15
N ILE A 81 25.17 -2.87 33.13
CA ILE A 81 24.94 -3.75 31.99
C ILE A 81 25.61 -3.16 30.74
N ILE A 82 26.21 -4.05 29.97
CA ILE A 82 26.86 -3.78 28.69
C ILE A 82 25.91 -4.27 27.61
N ILE A 83 25.58 -3.40 26.66
CA ILE A 83 24.64 -3.65 25.57
C ILE A 83 25.41 -3.47 24.26
N SER A 84 25.60 -4.57 23.53
CA SER A 84 26.48 -4.63 22.35
C SER A 84 25.83 -5.36 21.19
N HIS A 85 26.01 -4.84 19.98
CA HIS A 85 25.58 -5.44 18.72
C HIS A 85 26.48 -4.92 17.59
N ASP A 86 26.56 -5.63 16.46
CA ASP A 86 27.48 -5.30 15.37
C ASP A 86 27.15 -3.97 14.64
N ASN A 87 25.95 -3.41 14.87
CA ASN A 87 25.40 -2.24 14.16
C ASN A 87 25.47 -0.92 14.95
N PHE A 88 25.90 -0.94 16.22
CA PHE A 88 25.94 0.27 17.06
C PHE A 88 27.02 0.20 18.13
N ASN A 89 27.50 1.37 18.56
CA ASN A 89 28.52 1.49 19.60
C ASN A 89 28.04 0.89 20.94
N THR A 90 28.89 0.09 21.59
CA THR A 90 28.54 -0.60 22.84
C THR A 90 28.12 0.40 23.93
N VAL A 91 26.87 0.27 24.41
CA VAL A 91 26.27 1.15 25.41
C VAL A 91 26.39 0.55 26.80
N TYR A 92 26.79 1.36 27.77
CA TYR A 92 26.88 1.00 29.18
C TYR A 92 25.74 1.67 29.94
N HIS A 93 24.94 0.89 30.67
CA HIS A 93 23.81 1.39 31.44
C HIS A 93 23.85 0.87 32.88
N THR A 94 23.72 1.76 33.86
CA THR A 94 23.71 1.37 35.29
C THR A 94 22.28 1.24 35.78
N ILE A 95 21.93 0.12 36.41
CA ILE A 95 20.57 -0.18 36.87
C ILE A 95 20.24 0.70 38.10
N GLN A 96 19.42 1.74 37.91
CA GLN A 96 19.10 2.71 38.98
C GLN A 96 17.84 2.35 39.78
N SER A 97 16.87 1.62 39.19
CA SER A 97 15.60 1.26 39.83
C SER A 97 15.14 -0.16 39.41
N ARG A 98 13.94 -0.57 39.84
CA ARG A 98 13.29 -1.82 39.40
C ARG A 98 12.39 -1.65 38.17
N GLU A 99 12.37 -0.47 37.57
CA GLU A 99 11.50 -0.15 36.44
C GLU A 99 12.02 -0.74 35.13
N ARG A 100 11.21 -0.66 34.06
CA ARG A 100 11.60 -1.16 32.74
C ARG A 100 12.68 -0.25 32.16
N ILE A 101 13.81 -0.83 31.75
CA ILE A 101 14.92 -0.09 31.14
C ILE A 101 14.69 -0.02 29.62
N ASP A 102 14.36 1.15 29.10
CA ASP A 102 14.34 1.40 27.65
C ASP A 102 15.67 2.04 27.22
N VAL A 103 16.48 1.29 26.47
CA VAL A 103 17.76 1.76 25.94
C VAL A 103 17.60 2.10 24.47
N LYS A 104 17.83 3.37 24.16
CA LYS A 104 17.95 3.85 22.80
C LYS A 104 19.40 3.80 22.35
N VAL A 105 19.62 3.36 21.12
CA VAL A 105 20.96 3.27 20.52
C VAL A 105 20.95 3.93 19.15
N GLN A 106 21.98 4.71 18.86
CA GLN A 106 22.20 5.27 17.52
C GLN A 106 23.04 4.26 16.74
N GLU A 107 22.58 3.89 15.53
CA GLU A 107 23.37 3.01 14.65
C GLU A 107 24.69 3.70 14.27
N ASP A 108 25.76 2.91 14.20
CA ASP A 108 27.06 3.42 13.77
C ASP A 108 27.05 3.51 12.23
N PRO A 109 27.15 4.70 11.61
CA PRO A 109 27.13 4.84 10.16
C PRO A 109 28.29 4.14 9.45
N GLU A 110 29.41 3.83 10.13
CA GLU A 110 30.46 2.97 9.56
C GLU A 110 30.06 1.48 9.48
N SER A 111 29.16 1.01 10.35
CA SER A 111 28.77 -0.41 10.41
C SER A 111 27.86 -0.81 9.24
N LEU A 112 26.88 0.03 8.89
CA LEU A 112 25.97 -0.15 7.77
C LEU A 112 26.70 -0.21 6.42
N SER A 113 27.67 0.70 6.20
CA SER A 113 28.44 0.70 4.95
C SER A 113 29.33 -0.54 4.83
N ARG A 114 30.08 -0.92 5.89
CA ARG A 114 31.00 -2.08 5.85
C ARG A 114 30.29 -3.41 5.62
N GLY A 115 29.06 -3.59 6.13
CA GLY A 115 28.27 -4.81 5.91
C GLY A 115 27.71 -4.91 4.49
N SER A 116 27.05 -3.84 4.02
CA SER A 116 26.43 -3.79 2.69
C SER A 116 27.47 -3.87 1.56
N ASP A 117 28.52 -3.05 1.63
CA ASP A 117 29.61 -3.03 0.67
C ASP A 117 30.25 -4.40 0.50
N ARG A 118 30.45 -5.14 1.60
CA ARG A 118 31.13 -6.44 1.55
C ARG A 118 30.26 -7.50 0.86
N LYS A 119 28.94 -7.43 1.03
CA LYS A 119 27.99 -8.31 0.31
C LYS A 119 27.94 -7.95 -1.18
N GLN A 120 27.77 -6.66 -1.52
CA GLN A 120 27.74 -6.22 -2.92
C GLN A 120 29.07 -6.48 -3.65
N LYS A 121 30.23 -6.23 -3.01
CA LYS A 121 31.55 -6.57 -3.57
C LYS A 121 31.71 -8.07 -3.82
N LYS A 122 31.18 -8.92 -2.92
CA LYS A 122 31.17 -10.37 -3.12
C LYS A 122 30.31 -10.77 -4.32
N LEU A 123 29.07 -10.31 -4.38
CA LEU A 123 28.14 -10.61 -5.50
C LEU A 123 28.70 -10.11 -6.84
N SER A 124 29.31 -8.92 -6.86
CA SER A 124 29.95 -8.39 -8.07
C SER A 124 31.18 -9.20 -8.52
N ALA A 125 31.90 -9.84 -7.60
CA ALA A 125 32.99 -10.75 -7.93
C ALA A 125 32.48 -12.11 -8.45
N GLU A 126 31.40 -12.64 -7.84
CA GLU A 126 30.73 -13.87 -8.30
C GLU A 126 30.13 -13.67 -9.72
N TYR A 127 29.48 -12.53 -9.97
CA TYR A 127 29.04 -12.09 -11.31
C TYR A 127 30.18 -12.16 -12.34
N GLY A 128 31.30 -11.48 -12.07
CA GLY A 128 32.42 -11.39 -13.01
C GLY A 128 33.08 -12.75 -13.30
N LEU A 129 33.19 -13.61 -12.28
CA LEU A 129 33.70 -14.97 -12.43
C LEU A 129 32.78 -15.83 -13.29
N HIS A 130 31.46 -15.78 -13.06
CA HIS A 130 30.49 -16.54 -13.84
C HIS A 130 30.38 -16.05 -15.28
N LEU A 131 30.40 -14.73 -15.52
CA LEU A 131 30.46 -14.15 -16.87
C LEU A 131 31.71 -14.59 -17.64
N ALA A 132 32.89 -14.57 -17.00
CA ALA A 132 34.13 -15.04 -17.62
C ALA A 132 34.10 -16.56 -17.92
N ALA A 133 33.50 -17.36 -17.03
CA ALA A 133 33.28 -18.78 -17.24
C ALA A 133 32.31 -19.05 -18.41
N ALA A 134 31.21 -18.28 -18.52
CA ALA A 134 30.31 -18.34 -19.66
C ALA A 134 31.05 -18.03 -20.99
N ARG A 135 31.77 -16.89 -21.04
CA ARG A 135 32.50 -16.47 -22.25
C ARG A 135 33.58 -17.45 -22.69
N SER A 136 34.30 -18.08 -21.75
CA SER A 136 35.35 -19.08 -22.07
C SER A 136 34.79 -20.45 -22.48
N SER A 137 33.54 -20.77 -22.11
CA SER A 137 32.86 -22.01 -22.47
C SER A 137 31.93 -21.87 -23.69
N MET A 138 31.56 -20.66 -24.12
CA MET A 138 30.54 -20.42 -25.15
C MET A 138 30.74 -21.22 -26.46
N LYS A 139 31.99 -21.45 -26.89
CA LYS A 139 32.32 -22.18 -28.13
C LYS A 139 32.55 -23.68 -27.94
N LYS A 140 32.58 -24.14 -26.69
CA LYS A 140 32.88 -25.53 -26.31
C LYS A 140 31.62 -26.29 -25.93
N ASP A 141 30.77 -25.68 -25.10
CA ASP A 141 29.51 -26.24 -24.65
C ASP A 141 28.52 -25.11 -24.32
N ALA A 142 27.45 -25.02 -25.12
CA ALA A 142 26.37 -24.08 -24.90
C ALA A 142 25.67 -24.28 -23.55
N THR A 143 25.48 -25.53 -23.14
CA THR A 143 24.64 -25.89 -22.00
C THR A 143 25.29 -25.44 -20.69
N THR A 144 26.59 -25.71 -20.53
CA THR A 144 27.43 -25.21 -19.43
C THR A 144 27.57 -23.68 -19.47
N SER A 145 27.75 -23.10 -20.67
CA SER A 145 27.89 -21.64 -20.82
C SER A 145 26.63 -20.88 -20.38
N ILE A 146 25.45 -21.37 -20.76
CA ILE A 146 24.15 -20.82 -20.35
C ILE A 146 23.90 -21.01 -18.85
N ASP A 147 24.35 -22.11 -18.25
CA ASP A 147 24.27 -22.29 -16.78
C ASP A 147 25.15 -21.29 -16.03
N TYR A 148 26.31 -20.93 -16.57
CA TYR A 148 27.13 -19.85 -16.01
C TYR A 148 26.47 -18.48 -16.18
N VAL A 149 25.82 -18.18 -17.30
CA VAL A 149 25.03 -16.94 -17.41
C VAL A 149 23.85 -16.93 -16.42
N THR A 150 23.16 -18.07 -16.25
CA THR A 150 22.06 -18.19 -15.28
C THR A 150 22.53 -17.90 -13.86
N LYS A 151 23.69 -18.46 -13.44
CA LYS A 151 24.31 -18.16 -12.15
C LYS A 151 24.75 -16.71 -12.01
N ALA A 152 25.31 -16.11 -13.06
CA ALA A 152 25.66 -14.68 -13.05
C ALA A 152 24.39 -13.81 -12.90
N LEU A 153 23.30 -14.14 -13.60
CA LEU A 153 22.02 -13.45 -13.50
C LEU A 153 21.46 -13.55 -12.07
N GLU A 154 21.55 -14.71 -11.43
CA GLU A 154 21.14 -14.93 -10.02
C GLU A 154 21.87 -14.00 -9.03
N THR A 155 23.10 -13.56 -9.30
CA THR A 155 23.86 -12.63 -8.43
C THR A 155 23.43 -11.16 -8.50
N ILE A 156 22.64 -10.77 -9.51
CA ILE A 156 22.14 -9.39 -9.65
C ILE A 156 20.93 -9.20 -8.72
N GLU A 157 21.07 -8.35 -7.70
CA GLU A 157 20.00 -8.05 -6.75
C GLU A 157 19.20 -6.80 -7.17
N ASP A 158 17.94 -6.72 -6.70
CA ASP A 158 17.06 -5.59 -6.96
C ASP A 158 17.65 -4.31 -6.32
N GLY A 159 17.81 -3.25 -7.11
CA GLY A 159 18.47 -2.01 -6.68
C GLY A 159 20.01 -1.99 -6.81
N ASP A 160 20.63 -2.96 -7.48
CA ASP A 160 22.03 -2.87 -7.91
C ASP A 160 22.24 -1.66 -8.85
N THR A 161 23.11 -0.71 -8.45
CA THR A 161 23.45 0.49 -9.21
C THR A 161 23.92 0.22 -10.65
N PHE A 162 24.49 -0.97 -10.89
CA PHE A 162 24.95 -1.41 -12.21
C PHE A 162 24.13 -2.60 -12.74
N GLY A 163 22.96 -2.88 -12.15
CA GLY A 163 22.11 -4.02 -12.48
C GLY A 163 21.75 -4.09 -13.97
N ASP A 164 21.32 -2.97 -14.56
CA ASP A 164 20.95 -2.90 -15.98
C ASP A 164 22.17 -3.06 -16.90
N GLU A 165 23.34 -2.55 -16.49
CA GLU A 165 24.58 -2.74 -17.27
C GLU A 165 25.01 -4.21 -17.28
N LYS A 166 24.93 -4.88 -16.12
CA LYS A 166 25.22 -6.30 -15.95
C LYS A 166 24.23 -7.17 -16.71
N LYS A 167 22.92 -6.87 -16.62
CA LYS A 167 21.88 -7.56 -17.42
C LYS A 167 22.17 -7.41 -18.90
N ALA A 168 22.44 -6.20 -19.39
CA ALA A 168 22.75 -5.96 -20.80
C ALA A 168 23.94 -6.81 -21.29
N GLU A 169 25.00 -6.91 -20.49
CA GLU A 169 26.18 -7.73 -20.79
C GLU A 169 25.91 -9.25 -20.77
N LEU A 170 25.07 -9.73 -19.84
CA LEU A 170 24.65 -11.14 -19.80
C LEU A 170 23.76 -11.50 -20.99
N PHE A 171 22.81 -10.64 -21.35
CA PHE A 171 21.92 -10.86 -22.48
C PHE A 171 22.66 -10.72 -23.83
N GLU A 172 23.65 -9.84 -23.93
CA GLU A 172 24.59 -9.86 -25.06
C GLU A 172 25.34 -11.21 -25.13
N THR A 173 25.83 -11.72 -24.00
CA THR A 173 26.57 -12.99 -23.93
C THR A 173 25.67 -14.20 -24.26
N LEU A 174 24.40 -14.20 -23.85
CA LEU A 174 23.41 -15.21 -24.28
C LEU A 174 23.14 -15.12 -25.78
N GLY A 175 22.98 -13.90 -26.31
CA GLY A 175 22.83 -13.67 -27.75
C GLY A 175 24.01 -14.23 -28.54
N ASP A 176 25.25 -13.98 -28.07
CA ASP A 176 26.47 -14.49 -28.68
C ASP A 176 26.54 -16.04 -28.64
N ILE A 177 26.16 -16.66 -27.52
CA ILE A 177 26.06 -18.13 -27.40
C ILE A 177 25.04 -18.67 -28.41
N TYR A 178 23.81 -18.16 -28.41
CA TYR A 178 22.75 -18.65 -29.30
C TYR A 178 23.09 -18.43 -30.77
N ALA A 179 23.69 -17.29 -31.14
CA ALA A 179 24.15 -17.03 -32.50
C ALA A 179 25.24 -18.03 -32.94
N TYR A 180 26.22 -18.31 -32.07
CA TYR A 180 27.28 -19.27 -32.34
C TYR A 180 26.75 -20.69 -32.57
N TRP A 181 25.77 -21.13 -31.77
CA TRP A 181 25.11 -22.44 -31.89
C TRP A 181 23.92 -22.45 -32.87
N LYS A 182 23.86 -21.48 -33.79
CA LYS A 182 22.87 -21.38 -34.89
C LYS A 182 21.41 -21.37 -34.42
N GLN A 183 21.13 -20.68 -33.32
CA GLN A 183 19.78 -20.38 -32.82
C GLN A 183 19.47 -18.88 -32.98
N PRO A 184 19.31 -18.36 -34.22
CA PRO A 184 19.25 -16.92 -34.45
C PRO A 184 18.02 -16.26 -33.83
N ASP A 185 16.87 -16.94 -33.74
CA ASP A 185 15.65 -16.42 -33.08
C ASP A 185 15.86 -16.15 -31.59
N LEU A 186 16.54 -17.08 -30.90
CA LEU A 186 16.94 -16.91 -29.50
C LEU A 186 17.99 -15.80 -29.38
N ALA A 187 18.93 -15.71 -30.34
CA ALA A 187 19.94 -14.66 -30.34
C ALA A 187 19.31 -13.26 -30.49
N GLU A 188 18.40 -13.06 -31.45
CA GLU A 188 17.62 -11.83 -31.62
C GLU A 188 16.92 -11.44 -30.33
N THR A 189 16.16 -12.36 -29.72
CA THR A 189 15.42 -12.10 -28.48
C THR A 189 16.35 -11.60 -27.38
N ASN A 190 17.50 -12.25 -27.19
CA ASN A 190 18.47 -11.87 -26.16
C ASN A 190 19.19 -10.55 -26.49
N TYR A 191 19.49 -10.24 -27.76
CA TYR A 191 20.03 -8.94 -28.14
C TYR A 191 19.00 -7.81 -27.94
N ILE A 192 17.71 -8.06 -28.15
CA ILE A 192 16.64 -7.10 -27.84
C ILE A 192 16.58 -6.84 -26.33
N THR A 193 16.60 -7.87 -25.49
CA THR A 193 16.66 -7.74 -24.02
C THR A 193 17.92 -7.02 -23.55
N SER A 194 19.07 -7.27 -24.18
CA SER A 194 20.30 -6.54 -23.90
C SER A 194 20.13 -5.03 -24.17
N LEU A 195 19.58 -4.68 -25.34
CA LEU A 195 19.36 -3.29 -25.76
C LEU A 195 18.28 -2.55 -24.98
N SER A 196 17.29 -3.24 -24.41
CA SER A 196 16.28 -2.63 -23.53
C SER A 196 16.84 -2.27 -22.16
N ASN A 197 17.84 -3.00 -21.67
CA ASN A 197 18.57 -2.68 -20.45
C ASN A 197 19.62 -1.57 -20.69
N LYS A 198 20.46 -1.69 -21.73
CA LYS A 198 21.46 -0.67 -22.08
C LYS A 198 21.75 -0.66 -23.59
N PHE A 199 21.58 0.52 -24.21
CA PHE A 199 21.90 0.67 -25.63
C PHE A 199 23.41 0.48 -25.90
N ASN A 200 23.73 -0.43 -26.82
CA ASN A 200 25.06 -0.62 -27.37
C ASN A 200 24.96 -0.74 -28.90
N ALA A 201 25.78 0.01 -29.63
CA ALA A 201 25.79 -0.01 -31.10
C ALA A 201 26.23 -1.38 -31.66
N ASP A 202 27.20 -2.04 -31.02
CA ASP A 202 27.72 -3.34 -31.47
C ASP A 202 26.68 -4.45 -31.27
N VAL A 203 25.97 -4.45 -30.13
CA VAL A 203 24.83 -5.36 -29.89
C VAL A 203 23.72 -5.14 -30.92
N LYS A 204 23.46 -3.89 -31.32
CA LYS A 204 22.46 -3.60 -32.34
C LYS A 204 22.90 -4.02 -33.76
N ILE A 205 24.20 -4.05 -34.04
CA ILE A 205 24.75 -4.67 -35.25
C ILE A 205 24.57 -6.20 -35.19
N LYS A 206 24.86 -6.83 -34.04
CA LYS A 206 24.61 -8.26 -33.82
C LYS A 206 23.14 -8.63 -34.02
N LEU A 207 22.21 -7.81 -33.52
CA LEU A 207 20.76 -7.95 -33.76
C LEU A 207 20.41 -7.92 -35.25
N GLY A 208 20.90 -6.93 -36.02
CA GLY A 208 20.66 -6.86 -37.46
C GLY A 208 21.22 -8.07 -38.22
N ASN A 209 22.37 -8.59 -37.79
CA ASN A 209 22.96 -9.83 -38.32
C ASN A 209 22.16 -11.09 -37.94
N ALA A 210 21.56 -11.14 -36.74
CA ALA A 210 20.67 -12.23 -36.36
C ALA A 210 19.40 -12.22 -37.24
N GLN A 211 18.78 -11.06 -37.42
CA GLN A 211 17.61 -10.86 -38.30
C GLN A 211 17.89 -11.32 -39.74
N LEU A 212 19.09 -11.05 -40.27
CA LEU A 212 19.54 -11.59 -41.58
C LEU A 212 19.56 -13.12 -41.62
N GLN A 213 19.97 -13.80 -40.54
CA GLN A 213 20.01 -15.27 -40.47
C GLN A 213 18.61 -15.89 -40.38
N ILE A 214 17.67 -15.21 -39.72
CA ILE A 214 16.23 -15.57 -39.66
C ILE A 214 15.54 -15.31 -41.01
N LYS A 215 16.14 -14.46 -41.86
CA LYS A 215 15.60 -13.91 -43.11
C LYS A 215 14.49 -12.87 -42.92
N ASP A 216 14.42 -12.23 -41.75
CA ASP A 216 13.63 -10.99 -41.59
C ASP A 216 14.46 -9.80 -42.10
N TYR A 217 14.52 -9.70 -43.42
CA TYR A 217 15.26 -8.65 -44.13
C TYR A 217 14.68 -7.26 -43.82
N ASP A 218 13.37 -7.14 -43.61
CA ASP A 218 12.73 -5.87 -43.29
C ASP A 218 13.06 -5.38 -41.87
N ALA A 219 13.10 -6.27 -40.88
CA ALA A 219 13.59 -5.94 -39.55
C ALA A 219 15.07 -5.56 -39.58
N SER A 220 15.89 -6.32 -40.31
CA SER A 220 17.31 -6.01 -40.49
C SER A 220 17.52 -4.63 -41.13
N LEU A 221 16.80 -4.30 -42.21
CA LEU A 221 16.79 -2.98 -42.84
C LEU A 221 16.41 -1.88 -41.84
N ARG A 222 15.37 -2.08 -41.02
CA ARG A 222 14.98 -1.12 -39.97
C ARG A 222 16.11 -0.94 -38.94
N THR A 223 16.68 -2.04 -38.44
CA THR A 223 17.74 -2.05 -37.43
C THR A 223 19.00 -1.31 -37.91
N PHE A 224 19.50 -1.64 -39.10
CA PHE A 224 20.69 -1.00 -39.67
C PHE A 224 20.46 0.46 -40.09
N ASN A 225 19.29 0.80 -40.65
CA ASN A 225 18.99 2.20 -41.00
C ASN A 225 18.86 3.11 -39.76
N GLN A 226 18.39 2.58 -38.62
CA GLN A 226 18.41 3.34 -37.36
C GLN A 226 19.84 3.68 -36.91
N LEU A 227 20.80 2.75 -37.09
CA LEU A 227 22.20 2.96 -36.71
C LEU A 227 22.92 4.03 -37.55
N LYS A 228 22.48 4.33 -38.78
CA LYS A 228 23.07 5.39 -39.64
C LYS A 228 23.16 6.76 -38.95
N LYS A 229 22.29 7.04 -37.96
CA LYS A 229 22.26 8.29 -37.20
C LYS A 229 23.19 8.32 -35.97
N SER A 230 23.80 7.20 -35.61
CA SER A 230 24.64 7.06 -34.42
C SER A 230 26.10 7.47 -34.68
N ARG A 231 26.85 7.76 -33.62
CA ARG A 231 28.31 8.00 -33.68
C ARG A 231 29.04 6.66 -33.84
N LEU A 232 29.28 6.27 -35.10
CA LEU A 232 29.88 4.98 -35.47
C LEU A 232 31.35 5.09 -35.86
N ASN A 233 32.17 4.11 -35.44
CA ASN A 233 33.54 3.91 -35.92
C ASN A 233 33.56 3.32 -37.35
N ALA A 234 34.75 3.21 -37.96
CA ALA A 234 34.89 2.72 -39.34
C ALA A 234 34.41 1.26 -39.51
N THR A 235 34.83 0.36 -38.62
CA THR A 235 34.45 -1.06 -38.64
C THR A 235 32.94 -1.25 -38.53
N GLN A 236 32.29 -0.54 -37.61
CA GLN A 236 30.84 -0.52 -37.44
C GLN A 236 30.14 -0.03 -38.71
N ARG A 237 30.62 1.04 -39.35
CA ARG A 237 30.07 1.53 -40.63
C ARG A 237 30.17 0.48 -41.73
N ILE A 238 31.32 -0.18 -41.87
CA ILE A 238 31.51 -1.26 -42.85
C ILE A 238 30.51 -2.40 -42.59
N GLN A 239 30.38 -2.85 -41.34
CA GLN A 239 29.42 -3.90 -40.96
C GLN A 239 27.96 -3.50 -41.24
N ILE A 240 27.56 -2.26 -40.94
CA ILE A 240 26.21 -1.75 -41.18
C ILE A 240 25.90 -1.65 -42.67
N TYR A 241 26.80 -1.09 -43.48
CA TYR A 241 26.57 -0.99 -44.93
C TYR A 241 26.63 -2.35 -45.62
N ARG A 242 27.50 -3.27 -45.17
CA ARG A 242 27.49 -4.67 -45.61
C ARG A 242 26.16 -5.36 -45.25
N GLY A 243 25.69 -5.21 -44.01
CA GLY A 243 24.43 -5.78 -43.54
C GLY A 243 23.20 -5.22 -44.27
N LEU A 244 23.21 -3.93 -44.61
CA LEU A 244 22.20 -3.33 -45.49
C LEU A 244 22.25 -3.94 -46.89
N GLY A 245 23.44 -4.09 -47.47
CA GLY A 245 23.61 -4.75 -48.77
C GLY A 245 23.07 -6.18 -48.75
N ASP A 246 23.40 -6.95 -47.71
CA ASP A 246 22.89 -8.31 -47.50
C ASP A 246 21.37 -8.35 -47.30
N SER A 247 20.78 -7.32 -46.67
CA SER A 247 19.32 -7.21 -46.47
C SER A 247 18.58 -6.87 -47.77
N TYR A 248 19.09 -5.89 -48.54
CA TYR A 248 18.53 -5.53 -49.84
C TYR A 248 18.63 -6.70 -50.84
N LYS A 249 19.77 -7.39 -50.86
CA LYS A 249 19.95 -8.65 -51.60
C LYS A 249 18.88 -9.69 -51.22
N GLY A 250 18.63 -9.86 -49.92
CA GLY A 250 17.59 -10.76 -49.41
C GLY A 250 16.18 -10.44 -49.91
N ASN A 251 15.85 -9.15 -50.01
CA ASN A 251 14.59 -8.66 -50.59
C ASN A 251 14.58 -8.60 -52.13
N GLY A 252 15.65 -8.99 -52.82
CA GLY A 252 15.77 -8.94 -54.29
C GLY A 252 16.06 -7.55 -54.88
N ASP A 253 16.36 -6.56 -54.03
CA ASP A 253 16.71 -5.19 -54.43
C ASP A 253 18.22 -5.10 -54.73
N ASN A 254 18.59 -5.53 -55.94
CA ASN A 254 19.98 -5.62 -56.38
C ASN A 254 20.66 -4.24 -56.48
N GLU A 255 19.92 -3.19 -56.86
CA GLU A 255 20.47 -1.83 -56.98
C GLU A 255 20.89 -1.27 -55.62
N ASN A 256 20.01 -1.34 -54.61
CA ASN A 256 20.36 -0.91 -53.26
C ASN A 256 21.39 -1.85 -52.62
N ALA A 257 21.40 -3.15 -52.95
CA ALA A 257 22.46 -4.06 -52.50
C ALA A 257 23.84 -3.59 -52.97
N ILE A 258 24.02 -3.39 -54.28
CA ILE A 258 25.28 -2.90 -54.89
C ILE A 258 25.67 -1.53 -54.35
N SER A 259 24.72 -0.60 -54.21
CA SER A 259 24.97 0.73 -53.66
C SER A 259 25.53 0.66 -52.24
N ASN A 260 24.92 -0.13 -51.35
CA ASN A 260 25.39 -0.26 -49.97
C ASN A 260 26.71 -1.05 -49.87
N TYR A 261 26.94 -2.07 -50.71
CA TYR A 261 28.25 -2.76 -50.77
C TYR A 261 29.37 -1.84 -51.26
N ASN A 262 29.13 -0.99 -52.27
CA ASN A 262 30.11 -0.01 -52.73
C ASN A 262 30.43 1.05 -51.65
N ILE A 263 29.43 1.50 -50.89
CA ILE A 263 29.65 2.38 -49.74
C ILE A 263 30.54 1.67 -48.70
N ALA A 264 30.22 0.42 -48.35
CA ALA A 264 31.03 -0.39 -47.41
C ALA A 264 32.47 -0.58 -47.91
N LEU A 265 32.66 -0.86 -49.20
CA LEU A 265 33.96 -1.05 -49.84
C LEU A 265 34.80 0.22 -49.75
N SER A 266 34.20 1.38 -50.04
CA SER A 266 34.88 2.68 -49.93
C SER A 266 35.34 2.99 -48.50
N PHE A 267 34.59 2.55 -47.47
CA PHE A 267 35.02 2.65 -46.08
C PHE A 267 36.14 1.65 -45.75
N ALA A 268 36.04 0.40 -46.24
CA ALA A 268 37.06 -0.62 -46.01
C ALA A 268 38.42 -0.22 -46.61
N GLN A 269 38.44 0.25 -47.87
CA GLN A 269 39.63 0.76 -48.54
C GLN A 269 40.26 1.95 -47.79
N LYS A 270 39.46 2.95 -47.41
CA LYS A 270 39.94 4.16 -46.68
C LYS A 270 40.53 3.86 -45.29
N ASN A 271 40.22 2.69 -44.71
CA ASN A 271 40.69 2.28 -43.38
C ASN A 271 41.63 1.07 -43.43
N ASN A 272 42.13 0.70 -44.62
CA ASN A 272 43.04 -0.45 -44.83
C ASN A 272 42.49 -1.79 -44.28
N ALA A 273 41.18 -1.99 -44.31
CA ALA A 273 40.52 -3.21 -43.84
C ALA A 273 40.52 -4.29 -44.94
N GLU A 274 41.69 -4.85 -45.25
CA GLU A 274 41.92 -5.77 -46.38
C GLU A 274 40.94 -6.94 -46.43
N ASP A 275 40.67 -7.61 -45.30
CA ASP A 275 39.78 -8.77 -45.25
C ASP A 275 38.33 -8.39 -45.64
N ASN A 276 37.89 -7.18 -45.26
CA ASN A 276 36.60 -6.62 -45.68
C ASN A 276 36.59 -6.20 -47.16
N VAL A 277 37.70 -5.69 -47.69
CA VAL A 277 37.83 -5.37 -49.13
C VAL A 277 37.68 -6.64 -49.97
N ILE A 278 38.36 -7.72 -49.58
CA ILE A 278 38.25 -9.05 -50.21
C ILE A 278 36.80 -9.56 -50.17
N GLU A 279 36.15 -9.54 -49.00
CA GLU A 279 34.75 -9.97 -48.86
C GLU A 279 33.79 -9.14 -49.73
N LEU A 280 33.92 -7.81 -49.72
CA LEU A 280 32.99 -6.90 -50.41
C LEU A 280 33.17 -6.92 -51.92
N ASN A 281 34.40 -7.04 -52.43
CA ASN A 281 34.66 -7.28 -53.85
C ASN A 281 33.96 -8.56 -54.32
N SER A 282 34.01 -9.63 -53.52
CA SER A 282 33.35 -10.91 -53.82
C SER A 282 31.83 -10.78 -53.86
N LYS A 283 31.24 -10.04 -52.90
CA LYS A 283 29.79 -9.77 -52.86
C LYS A 283 29.34 -8.88 -54.03
N LEU A 284 30.14 -7.89 -54.42
CA LEU A 284 29.86 -7.04 -55.58
C LEU A 284 29.89 -7.84 -56.89
N ALA A 285 30.90 -8.68 -57.10
CA ALA A 285 30.98 -9.57 -58.26
C ALA A 285 29.75 -10.49 -58.37
N GLU A 286 29.26 -11.04 -57.25
CA GLU A 286 28.04 -11.84 -57.23
C GLU A 286 26.80 -11.03 -57.67
N MET A 287 26.67 -9.77 -57.21
CA MET A 287 25.51 -8.93 -57.58
C MET A 287 25.57 -8.47 -59.04
N LEU A 288 26.76 -8.14 -59.53
CA LEU A 288 26.99 -7.77 -60.92
C LEU A 288 26.74 -8.96 -61.85
N GLN A 289 27.13 -10.19 -61.45
CA GLN A 289 26.75 -11.42 -62.16
C GLN A 289 25.23 -11.59 -62.26
N ILE A 290 24.48 -11.32 -61.18
CA ILE A 290 23.00 -11.39 -61.17
C ILE A 290 22.39 -10.32 -62.09
N GLN A 291 23.02 -9.15 -62.22
CA GLN A 291 22.61 -8.10 -63.18
C GLN A 291 23.05 -8.39 -64.63
N GLY A 292 23.84 -9.44 -64.88
CA GLY A 292 24.40 -9.75 -66.19
C GLY A 292 25.60 -8.88 -66.61
N ASN A 293 26.14 -8.06 -65.70
CA ASN A 293 27.34 -7.26 -65.93
C ASN A 293 28.58 -8.11 -65.59
N LEU A 294 28.99 -8.94 -66.55
CA LEU A 294 30.03 -9.95 -66.34
C LEU A 294 31.45 -9.37 -66.32
N ASP A 295 31.72 -8.31 -67.08
CA ASP A 295 33.06 -7.70 -67.18
C ASP A 295 33.46 -7.03 -65.87
N ASP A 296 32.60 -6.17 -65.30
CA ASP A 296 32.84 -5.56 -63.98
C ASP A 296 32.93 -6.64 -62.89
N ALA A 297 32.08 -7.69 -62.97
CA ALA A 297 32.11 -8.80 -62.03
C ALA A 297 33.46 -9.56 -62.06
N GLU A 298 34.03 -9.78 -63.26
CA GLU A 298 35.35 -10.39 -63.42
C GLU A 298 36.46 -9.49 -62.82
N GLU A 299 36.38 -8.16 -62.98
CA GLU A 299 37.34 -7.22 -62.37
C GLU A 299 37.30 -7.25 -60.83
N TYR A 300 36.12 -7.10 -60.22
CA TYR A 300 35.98 -7.16 -58.75
C TYR A 300 36.47 -8.50 -58.19
N LEU A 301 36.18 -9.60 -58.88
CA LEU A 301 36.56 -10.94 -58.46
C LEU A 301 38.06 -11.20 -58.61
N GLY A 302 38.69 -10.74 -59.71
CA GLY A 302 40.13 -10.74 -59.89
C GLY A 302 40.87 -9.95 -58.81
N ASN A 303 40.36 -8.75 -58.47
CA ASN A 303 40.86 -7.94 -57.36
C ASN A 303 40.75 -8.68 -56.01
N SER A 304 39.66 -9.41 -55.77
CA SER A 304 39.49 -10.26 -54.57
C SER A 304 40.54 -11.36 -54.49
N VAL A 305 40.75 -12.11 -55.58
CA VAL A 305 41.76 -13.18 -55.66
C VAL A 305 43.18 -12.64 -55.46
N GLN A 306 43.52 -11.52 -56.10
CA GLN A 306 44.86 -10.92 -56.04
C GLN A 306 45.22 -10.38 -54.65
N LEU A 307 44.24 -9.87 -53.90
CA LEU A 307 44.44 -9.44 -52.51
C LEU A 307 44.53 -10.66 -51.57
N ALA A 308 43.69 -11.67 -51.78
CA ALA A 308 43.67 -12.87 -50.95
C ALA A 308 44.93 -13.72 -51.08
N SER A 309 45.53 -13.82 -52.28
CA SER A 309 46.79 -14.53 -52.51
C SER A 309 48.00 -13.89 -51.83
N LYS A 310 47.98 -12.57 -51.63
CA LYS A 310 48.98 -11.84 -50.80
C LYS A 310 48.76 -12.04 -49.30
N ARG A 311 47.53 -12.36 -48.88
CA ARG A 311 47.10 -12.42 -47.48
C ARG A 311 47.45 -13.78 -46.84
N SER A 312 46.96 -14.88 -47.41
CA SER A 312 47.27 -16.24 -46.95
C SER A 312 46.86 -17.29 -47.99
N LYS A 313 47.51 -18.46 -47.96
CA LYS A 313 47.12 -19.63 -48.77
C LYS A 313 45.64 -20.04 -48.54
N LYS A 314 45.14 -19.99 -47.30
CA LYS A 314 43.71 -20.26 -47.02
C LYS A 314 42.81 -19.23 -47.70
N SER A 315 43.07 -17.94 -47.50
CA SER A 315 42.32 -16.84 -48.13
C SER A 315 42.30 -16.96 -49.66
N SER A 316 43.47 -17.26 -50.24
CA SER A 316 43.68 -17.50 -51.67
C SER A 316 42.77 -18.61 -52.19
N ALA A 317 42.80 -19.79 -51.56
CA ALA A 317 41.95 -20.92 -51.92
C ALA A 317 40.45 -20.58 -51.84
N ILE A 318 40.00 -19.82 -50.83
CA ILE A 318 38.59 -19.37 -50.72
C ILE A 318 38.20 -18.56 -51.96
N GLN A 319 39.03 -17.58 -52.35
CA GLN A 319 38.68 -16.66 -53.41
C GLN A 319 38.85 -17.27 -54.80
N ARG A 320 39.85 -18.13 -55.01
CA ARG A 320 39.98 -18.95 -56.22
C ARG A 320 38.78 -19.88 -56.40
N ALA A 321 38.30 -20.53 -55.34
CA ALA A 321 37.10 -21.37 -55.39
C ALA A 321 35.82 -20.56 -55.70
N LYS A 322 35.67 -19.35 -55.14
CA LYS A 322 34.56 -18.43 -55.47
C LYS A 322 34.64 -17.91 -56.92
N ALA A 323 35.85 -17.62 -57.40
CA ALA A 323 36.09 -17.22 -58.78
C ALA A 323 35.76 -18.35 -59.77
N ALA A 324 36.17 -19.58 -59.46
CA ALA A 324 35.81 -20.76 -60.22
C ALA A 324 34.28 -21.00 -60.24
N ASP A 325 33.58 -20.79 -59.12
CA ASP A 325 32.11 -20.88 -59.06
C ASP A 325 31.40 -19.78 -59.89
N PHE A 326 32.02 -18.61 -60.10
CA PHE A 326 31.53 -17.58 -61.04
C PHE A 326 31.67 -18.06 -62.50
N TYR A 327 32.85 -18.57 -62.89
CA TYR A 327 33.09 -19.06 -64.25
C TYR A 327 32.25 -20.28 -64.61
N ASN A 328 31.99 -21.17 -63.64
CA ASN A 328 31.09 -22.31 -63.80
C ASN A 328 29.69 -21.88 -64.28
N LYS A 329 29.08 -20.91 -63.58
CA LYS A 329 27.76 -20.35 -63.94
C LYS A 329 27.75 -19.67 -65.31
N ASN A 330 28.90 -19.16 -65.75
CA ASN A 330 29.09 -18.52 -67.04
C ASN A 330 29.54 -19.53 -68.14
N ASN A 331 29.52 -20.84 -67.86
CA ASN A 331 29.99 -21.93 -68.73
C ASN A 331 31.45 -21.77 -69.24
N SER A 332 32.28 -21.05 -68.50
CA SER A 332 33.69 -20.81 -68.82
C SER A 332 34.57 -21.86 -68.15
N PHE A 333 34.38 -23.13 -68.53
CA PHE A 333 34.94 -24.29 -67.84
C PHE A 333 36.48 -24.31 -67.78
N ASP A 334 37.18 -23.79 -68.80
CA ASP A 334 38.66 -23.73 -68.79
C ASP A 334 39.19 -22.81 -67.66
N LYS A 335 38.62 -21.60 -67.53
CA LYS A 335 38.96 -20.66 -66.45
C LYS A 335 38.57 -21.23 -65.08
N GLU A 336 37.45 -21.92 -64.99
CA GLU A 336 37.05 -22.65 -63.77
C GLU A 336 38.09 -23.70 -63.39
N ILE A 337 38.43 -24.61 -64.30
CA ILE A 337 39.36 -25.73 -64.06
C ILE A 337 40.73 -25.19 -63.63
N GLN A 338 41.24 -24.16 -64.30
CA GLN A 338 42.50 -23.51 -63.92
C GLN A 338 42.44 -23.01 -62.46
N LEU A 339 41.45 -22.20 -62.10
CA LEU A 339 41.35 -21.62 -60.77
C LEU A 339 41.10 -22.66 -59.68
N ARG A 340 40.39 -23.76 -59.98
CA ARG A 340 40.25 -24.88 -59.03
C ARG A 340 41.53 -25.67 -58.85
N LYS A 341 42.34 -25.87 -59.89
CA LYS A 341 43.67 -26.49 -59.78
C LYS A 341 44.60 -25.65 -58.91
N GLU A 342 44.63 -24.33 -59.13
CA GLU A 342 45.39 -23.40 -58.28
C GLU A 342 44.86 -23.36 -56.82
N ALA A 343 43.54 -23.48 -56.62
CA ALA A 343 42.97 -23.59 -55.28
C ALA A 343 43.33 -24.92 -54.60
N LEU A 344 43.33 -26.03 -55.35
CA LEU A 344 43.69 -27.37 -54.86
C LEU A 344 45.16 -27.43 -54.45
N GLU A 345 46.06 -26.80 -55.22
CA GLU A 345 47.47 -26.63 -54.84
C GLU A 345 47.60 -25.87 -53.52
N ASP A 346 46.89 -24.74 -53.36
CA ASP A 346 46.86 -23.97 -52.11
C ASP A 346 46.31 -24.80 -50.92
N ILE A 347 45.37 -25.70 -51.15
CA ILE A 347 44.77 -26.59 -50.14
C ILE A 347 45.74 -27.69 -49.71
N GLN A 348 46.36 -28.38 -50.67
CA GLN A 348 47.34 -29.44 -50.41
C GLN A 348 48.54 -28.88 -49.62
N ASP A 349 49.00 -27.68 -49.99
CA ASP A 349 50.00 -26.90 -49.26
C ASP A 349 49.67 -26.66 -47.78
N ILE A 350 48.38 -26.59 -47.42
CA ILE A 350 47.91 -26.38 -46.04
C ILE A 350 47.83 -27.72 -45.32
N GLU A 351 47.18 -28.71 -45.95
CA GLU A 351 46.98 -30.04 -45.38
C GLU A 351 48.31 -30.74 -45.03
N GLU A 352 49.33 -30.64 -45.88
CA GLU A 352 50.67 -31.19 -45.60
C GLU A 352 51.33 -30.52 -44.39
N LYS A 353 51.14 -29.21 -44.22
CA LYS A 353 51.70 -28.45 -43.10
C LYS A 353 50.97 -28.73 -41.80
N GLU A 354 49.64 -28.93 -41.85
CA GLU A 354 48.84 -29.33 -40.69
C GLU A 354 49.15 -30.78 -40.27
N ALA A 355 49.38 -31.69 -41.21
CA ALA A 355 49.79 -33.08 -40.92
C ALA A 355 51.14 -33.19 -40.18
N PHE A 356 52.02 -32.20 -40.32
CA PHE A 356 53.31 -32.12 -39.62
C PHE A 356 53.22 -31.53 -38.19
N SER A 357 52.06 -31.05 -37.75
CA SER A 357 51.86 -30.51 -36.41
C SER A 357 51.34 -31.60 -35.45
N PRO A 358 52.08 -31.99 -34.38
CA PRO A 358 51.70 -33.09 -33.48
C PRO A 358 50.62 -32.70 -32.46
N ILE A 359 49.70 -31.81 -32.85
CA ILE A 359 48.57 -31.36 -32.02
C ILE A 359 47.33 -32.13 -32.46
N LYS A 360 46.61 -32.67 -31.47
CA LYS A 360 45.43 -33.52 -31.65
C LYS A 360 44.44 -32.94 -32.66
N LYS A 361 43.79 -33.84 -33.42
CA LYS A 361 42.56 -33.59 -34.21
C LYS A 361 41.33 -33.24 -33.36
N ASP A 362 41.53 -32.82 -32.10
CA ASP A 362 40.52 -32.27 -31.20
C ASP A 362 40.55 -30.73 -31.33
N SER A 363 39.41 -30.11 -31.63
CA SER A 363 39.20 -28.64 -31.63
C SER A 363 39.97 -27.82 -32.68
N VAL A 364 39.78 -28.11 -33.98
CA VAL A 364 39.88 -27.04 -34.98
C VAL A 364 38.75 -26.03 -34.74
N THR A 365 39.15 -24.78 -34.58
CA THR A 365 38.33 -23.58 -34.39
C THR A 365 37.17 -23.49 -35.39
N ARG A 366 35.96 -23.86 -34.95
CA ARG A 366 34.70 -23.51 -35.62
C ARG A 366 34.42 -22.00 -35.49
N GLU A 367 35.29 -21.14 -36.04
CA GLU A 367 35.09 -19.69 -36.15
C GLU A 367 34.79 -19.25 -37.59
N SER A 368 34.84 -20.18 -38.54
CA SER A 368 34.50 -20.01 -39.94
C SER A 368 33.07 -20.48 -40.25
N ASN A 369 32.50 -19.96 -41.34
CA ASN A 369 31.30 -20.53 -41.93
C ASN A 369 31.58 -21.99 -42.32
N ALA A 370 31.01 -22.96 -41.59
CA ALA A 370 31.22 -24.39 -41.85
C ALA A 370 30.80 -24.84 -43.28
N ALA A 371 30.04 -24.01 -44.01
CA ALA A 371 29.74 -24.19 -45.43
C ALA A 371 30.87 -23.68 -46.35
N GLU A 372 31.52 -22.56 -46.03
CA GLU A 372 32.68 -22.06 -46.78
C GLU A 372 33.88 -22.97 -46.55
N ASP A 373 34.20 -23.34 -45.30
CA ASP A 373 35.32 -24.23 -45.01
C ASP A 373 35.14 -25.64 -45.61
N ARG A 374 33.90 -26.16 -45.71
CA ARG A 374 33.62 -27.38 -46.49
C ARG A 374 33.85 -27.21 -47.99
N ALA A 375 33.53 -26.04 -48.55
CA ALA A 375 33.66 -25.77 -49.97
C ALA A 375 35.13 -25.71 -50.45
N ILE A 376 36.09 -25.60 -49.54
CA ILE A 376 37.53 -25.45 -49.83
C ILE A 376 38.30 -26.75 -49.44
N THR A 377 37.63 -27.90 -49.42
CA THR A 377 38.27 -29.20 -49.18
C THR A 377 38.80 -29.82 -50.47
N SER A 378 39.88 -30.62 -50.38
CA SER A 378 40.46 -31.34 -51.52
C SER A 378 39.40 -32.14 -52.29
N GLN A 379 38.55 -32.89 -51.59
CA GLN A 379 37.47 -33.69 -52.18
C GLN A 379 36.46 -32.85 -52.95
N VAL A 380 36.07 -31.68 -52.45
CA VAL A 380 35.12 -30.79 -53.14
C VAL A 380 35.74 -30.16 -54.38
N GLN A 381 36.99 -29.71 -54.32
CA GLN A 381 37.64 -29.14 -55.50
C GLN A 381 37.87 -30.19 -56.59
N ASN A 382 38.35 -31.39 -56.24
CA ASN A 382 38.45 -32.51 -57.17
C ASN A 382 37.10 -32.86 -57.83
N TYR A 383 36.03 -32.98 -57.05
CA TYR A 383 34.68 -33.22 -57.58
C TYR A 383 34.22 -32.12 -58.54
N LYS A 384 34.45 -30.83 -58.21
CA LYS A 384 34.07 -29.72 -59.07
C LYS A 384 34.93 -29.64 -60.35
N ILE A 385 36.23 -29.93 -60.28
CA ILE A 385 37.10 -30.04 -61.47
C ILE A 385 36.58 -31.13 -62.42
N ALA A 386 36.26 -32.32 -61.89
CA ALA A 386 35.71 -33.39 -62.70
C ALA A 386 34.37 -33.04 -63.35
N ASN A 387 33.50 -32.29 -62.67
CA ASN A 387 32.23 -31.84 -63.25
C ASN A 387 32.45 -30.89 -64.44
N ALA A 388 33.45 -30.02 -64.39
CA ALA A 388 33.78 -29.12 -65.49
C ALA A 388 34.34 -29.89 -66.71
N PHE A 389 35.27 -30.83 -66.49
CA PHE A 389 35.74 -31.73 -67.55
C PHE A 389 34.61 -32.58 -68.16
N ALA A 390 33.74 -33.17 -67.31
CA ALA A 390 32.59 -33.93 -67.79
C ALA A 390 31.59 -33.05 -68.57
N ALA A 391 31.44 -31.76 -68.23
CA ALA A 391 30.63 -30.82 -69.01
C ALA A 391 31.25 -30.49 -70.39
N GLN A 392 32.57 -30.59 -70.52
CA GLN A 392 33.29 -30.52 -71.80
C GLN A 392 33.31 -31.85 -72.57
N SER A 393 32.71 -32.93 -72.03
CA SER A 393 32.83 -34.32 -72.50
C SER A 393 34.25 -34.91 -72.45
N GLU A 394 35.15 -34.29 -71.66
CA GLU A 394 36.51 -34.77 -71.37
C GLU A 394 36.46 -35.82 -70.25
N TYR A 395 35.92 -36.99 -70.57
CA TYR A 395 35.62 -38.05 -69.59
C TYR A 395 36.87 -38.72 -69.02
N ASP A 396 37.92 -38.89 -69.82
CA ASP A 396 39.18 -39.51 -69.38
C ASP A 396 39.96 -38.59 -68.42
N GLU A 397 39.82 -37.28 -68.59
CA GLU A 397 40.31 -36.23 -67.70
C GLU A 397 39.46 -36.15 -66.41
N ALA A 398 38.14 -36.33 -66.50
CA ALA A 398 37.24 -36.26 -65.36
C ALA A 398 37.39 -37.42 -64.35
N ILE A 399 37.62 -38.65 -64.84
CA ILE A 399 37.64 -39.88 -64.01
C ILE A 399 38.66 -39.81 -62.86
N PRO A 400 39.97 -39.48 -63.08
CA PRO A 400 40.96 -39.43 -62.00
C PRO A 400 40.61 -38.44 -60.89
N TYR A 401 39.98 -37.31 -61.23
CA TYR A 401 39.52 -36.32 -60.25
C TYR A 401 38.32 -36.84 -59.43
N LEU A 402 37.43 -37.64 -60.01
CA LEU A 402 36.34 -38.30 -59.27
C LEU A 402 36.90 -39.38 -58.33
N GLU A 403 37.82 -40.22 -58.81
CA GLU A 403 38.45 -41.28 -58.00
C GLU A 403 39.19 -40.69 -56.79
N GLU A 404 40.00 -39.65 -56.97
CA GLU A 404 40.69 -38.98 -55.85
C GLU A 404 39.70 -38.24 -54.92
N SER A 405 38.61 -37.68 -55.45
CA SER A 405 37.54 -37.08 -54.64
C SER A 405 36.85 -38.12 -53.74
N ILE A 406 36.45 -39.27 -54.29
CA ILE A 406 35.81 -40.37 -53.57
C ILE A 406 36.76 -40.92 -52.49
N LYS A 407 38.01 -41.19 -52.86
CA LYS A 407 39.07 -41.68 -51.95
C LYS A 407 39.30 -40.73 -50.77
N LYS A 408 39.42 -39.42 -51.04
CA LYS A 408 39.61 -38.40 -50.00
C LYS A 408 38.38 -38.26 -49.11
N ALA A 409 37.18 -38.17 -49.71
CA ALA A 409 35.91 -38.09 -48.99
C ALA A 409 35.67 -39.32 -48.10
N ALA A 410 36.01 -40.53 -48.56
CA ALA A 410 35.93 -41.75 -47.77
C ALA A 410 36.91 -41.73 -46.56
N SER A 411 38.15 -41.26 -46.77
CA SER A 411 39.15 -41.16 -45.69
C SER A 411 38.82 -40.13 -44.61
N GLU A 412 38.06 -39.09 -44.96
CA GLU A 412 37.58 -38.05 -44.05
C GLU A 412 36.15 -38.28 -43.55
N ASN A 413 35.50 -39.37 -43.98
CA ASN A 413 34.10 -39.70 -43.70
C ASN A 413 33.10 -38.59 -44.14
N ASP A 414 33.37 -37.90 -45.25
CA ASP A 414 32.44 -36.95 -45.86
C ASP A 414 31.51 -37.66 -46.87
N LEU A 415 30.56 -38.42 -46.32
CA LEU A 415 29.59 -39.20 -47.10
C LEU A 415 28.76 -38.34 -48.08
N VAL A 416 28.67 -37.03 -47.91
CA VAL A 416 27.95 -36.15 -48.86
C VAL A 416 28.72 -36.06 -50.17
N VAL A 417 30.00 -35.70 -50.11
CA VAL A 417 30.87 -35.57 -51.28
C VAL A 417 31.15 -36.93 -51.90
N GLN A 418 31.38 -37.96 -51.08
CA GLN A 418 31.55 -39.33 -51.57
C GLN A 418 30.34 -39.77 -52.41
N LYS A 419 29.12 -39.60 -51.87
CA LYS A 419 27.86 -39.93 -52.56
C LYS A 419 27.69 -39.15 -53.87
N ASP A 420 28.01 -37.86 -53.90
CA ASP A 420 27.88 -37.05 -55.12
C ASP A 420 28.95 -37.38 -56.18
N ALA A 421 30.19 -37.63 -55.77
CA ALA A 421 31.28 -38.01 -56.67
C ALA A 421 31.11 -39.43 -57.23
N THR A 422 30.72 -40.42 -56.40
CA THR A 422 30.44 -41.80 -56.87
C THR A 422 29.28 -41.83 -57.86
N ARG A 423 28.19 -41.07 -57.64
CA ARG A 423 27.13 -40.91 -58.65
C ARG A 423 27.66 -40.35 -59.96
N LYS A 424 28.47 -39.28 -59.88
CA LYS A 424 29.01 -38.63 -61.08
C LYS A 424 29.97 -39.55 -61.84
N LEU A 425 30.71 -40.40 -61.13
CA LEU A 425 31.57 -41.42 -61.75
C LEU A 425 30.75 -42.45 -62.53
N GLY A 426 29.62 -42.91 -61.98
CA GLY A 426 28.66 -43.76 -62.71
C GLY A 426 28.06 -43.08 -63.94
N GLU A 427 27.72 -41.79 -63.84
CA GLU A 427 27.24 -40.99 -64.99
C GLU A 427 28.31 -40.89 -66.09
N VAL A 428 29.55 -40.55 -65.73
CA VAL A 428 30.69 -40.41 -66.65
C VAL A 428 31.04 -41.76 -67.32
N TYR A 429 31.11 -42.85 -66.56
CA TYR A 429 31.31 -44.18 -67.15
C TYR A 429 30.18 -44.58 -68.10
N ARG A 430 28.93 -44.25 -67.78
CA ARG A 430 27.78 -44.51 -68.66
C ARG A 430 27.85 -43.70 -69.96
N GLU A 431 28.20 -42.42 -69.88
CA GLU A 431 28.34 -41.53 -71.05
C GLU A 431 29.52 -41.92 -71.94
N LYS A 432 30.62 -42.41 -71.34
CA LYS A 432 31.77 -43.02 -72.03
C LYS A 432 31.47 -44.41 -72.63
N GLY A 433 30.39 -45.07 -72.20
CA GLY A 433 29.98 -46.40 -72.66
C GLY A 433 30.53 -47.58 -71.84
N GLU A 434 31.23 -47.33 -70.73
CA GLU A 434 31.76 -48.35 -69.81
C GLU A 434 30.67 -48.85 -68.83
N LEU A 435 29.60 -49.47 -69.38
CA LEU A 435 28.38 -49.82 -68.64
C LEU A 435 28.61 -50.72 -67.40
N GLY A 436 29.63 -51.58 -67.40
CA GLY A 436 29.97 -52.42 -66.24
C GLY A 436 30.40 -51.59 -65.04
N LYS A 437 31.41 -50.72 -65.22
CA LYS A 437 31.87 -49.80 -64.18
C LYS A 437 30.80 -48.78 -63.78
N ALA A 438 29.92 -48.39 -64.71
CA ALA A 438 28.78 -47.57 -64.38
C ALA A 438 27.83 -48.27 -63.40
N SER A 439 27.55 -49.57 -63.59
CA SER A 439 26.75 -50.38 -62.65
C SER A 439 27.43 -50.46 -61.28
N GLU A 440 28.72 -50.81 -61.24
CA GLU A 440 29.51 -50.89 -60.00
C GLU A 440 29.48 -49.57 -59.21
N ALA A 441 29.64 -48.44 -59.89
CA ALA A 441 29.57 -47.11 -59.28
C ALA A 441 28.15 -46.77 -58.77
N PHE A 442 27.09 -47.17 -59.48
CA PHE A 442 25.72 -46.96 -58.99
C PHE A 442 25.36 -47.86 -57.80
N GLU A 443 25.87 -49.10 -57.76
CA GLU A 443 25.73 -50.00 -56.61
C GLU A 443 26.47 -49.46 -55.37
N GLU A 444 27.70 -48.93 -55.53
CA GLU A 444 28.41 -48.28 -54.42
C GLU A 444 27.68 -47.01 -53.96
N TYR A 445 27.14 -46.22 -54.88
CA TYR A 445 26.33 -45.02 -54.59
C TYR A 445 25.10 -45.34 -53.72
N GLU A 446 24.36 -46.43 -53.99
CA GLU A 446 23.24 -46.87 -53.17
C GLU A 446 23.70 -47.21 -51.74
N VAL A 447 24.80 -47.93 -51.58
CA VAL A 447 25.38 -48.26 -50.27
C VAL A 447 25.82 -47.00 -49.50
N ILE A 448 26.28 -45.95 -50.19
CA ILE A 448 26.62 -44.68 -49.54
C ILE A 448 25.36 -43.88 -49.16
N ILE A 449 24.27 -43.94 -49.94
CA ILE A 449 22.98 -43.33 -49.56
C ILE A 449 22.49 -43.88 -48.23
N ASP A 450 22.45 -45.20 -48.05
CA ASP A 450 21.93 -45.80 -46.81
C ASP A 450 22.74 -45.39 -45.59
N LYS A 451 24.08 -45.39 -45.71
CA LYS A 451 24.99 -44.89 -44.65
C LYS A 451 24.73 -43.41 -44.34
N LEU A 452 24.60 -42.57 -45.37
CA LEU A 452 24.35 -41.14 -45.24
C LEU A 452 22.98 -40.88 -44.60
N TYR A 453 21.94 -41.64 -44.97
CA TYR A 453 20.61 -41.51 -44.40
C TYR A 453 20.62 -41.79 -42.89
N ILE A 454 21.21 -42.92 -42.48
CA ILE A 454 21.33 -43.30 -41.06
C ILE A 454 22.13 -42.25 -40.29
N GLN A 455 23.25 -41.76 -40.83
CA GLN A 455 24.02 -40.69 -40.19
C GLN A 455 23.21 -39.39 -40.07
N LYS A 456 22.48 -38.99 -41.11
CA LYS A 456 21.66 -37.77 -41.11
C LYS A 456 20.50 -37.85 -40.13
N GLU A 457 19.83 -39.00 -40.02
CA GLU A 457 18.78 -39.21 -39.03
C GLU A 457 19.33 -39.08 -37.59
N GLN A 458 20.50 -39.65 -37.32
CA GLN A 458 21.17 -39.51 -36.03
C GLN A 458 21.58 -38.05 -35.74
N GLU A 459 22.18 -37.35 -36.70
CA GLU A 459 22.54 -35.93 -36.58
C GLU A 459 21.32 -35.04 -36.33
N ILE A 460 20.21 -35.25 -37.06
CA ILE A 460 18.95 -34.53 -36.89
C ILE A 460 18.34 -34.80 -35.52
N SER A 461 18.35 -36.06 -35.06
CA SER A 461 17.87 -36.46 -33.73
C SER A 461 18.67 -35.80 -32.61
N GLN A 462 20.00 -35.79 -32.72
CA GLN A 462 20.91 -35.13 -31.76
C GLN A 462 20.69 -33.60 -31.75
N ALA A 463 20.67 -32.96 -32.91
CA ALA A 463 20.40 -31.52 -33.04
C ALA A 463 19.02 -31.15 -32.48
N THR A 464 18.00 -31.97 -32.72
CA THR A 464 16.64 -31.76 -32.18
C THR A 464 16.61 -31.85 -30.65
N ARG A 465 17.34 -32.79 -30.05
CA ARG A 465 17.45 -32.90 -28.58
C ARG A 465 18.18 -31.69 -27.99
N PHE A 466 19.31 -31.31 -28.59
CA PHE A 466 20.09 -30.15 -28.19
C PHE A 466 19.28 -28.84 -28.27
N ASN A 467 18.60 -28.59 -29.39
CA ASN A 467 17.73 -27.41 -29.53
C ASN A 467 16.61 -27.37 -28.48
N ARG A 468 16.00 -28.52 -28.15
CA ARG A 468 15.00 -28.61 -27.06
C ARG A 468 15.59 -28.26 -25.70
N GLU A 469 16.81 -28.71 -25.40
CA GLU A 469 17.51 -28.37 -24.15
C GLU A 469 17.81 -26.86 -24.07
N LEU A 470 18.30 -26.26 -25.17
CA LEU A 470 18.53 -24.82 -25.24
C LEU A 470 17.25 -24.01 -24.99
N VAL A 471 16.12 -24.40 -25.61
CA VAL A 471 14.82 -23.77 -25.38
C VAL A 471 14.33 -23.95 -23.94
N GLN A 472 14.58 -25.10 -23.31
CA GLN A 472 14.27 -25.30 -21.89
C GLN A 472 15.09 -24.37 -20.98
N LYS A 473 16.39 -24.19 -21.25
CA LYS A 473 17.25 -23.24 -20.51
C LYS A 473 16.82 -21.78 -20.74
N ALA A 474 16.46 -21.41 -21.97
CA ALA A 474 15.90 -20.10 -22.27
C ALA A 474 14.59 -19.82 -21.50
N ASN A 475 13.65 -20.78 -21.48
CA ASN A 475 12.41 -20.69 -20.71
C ASN A 475 12.66 -20.58 -19.20
N ARG A 476 13.70 -21.25 -18.67
CA ARG A 476 14.10 -21.13 -17.26
C ARG A 476 14.58 -19.70 -16.94
N ILE A 477 15.41 -19.11 -17.80
CA ILE A 477 15.88 -17.73 -17.65
C ILE A 477 14.70 -16.75 -17.69
N ALA A 478 13.83 -16.85 -18.70
CA ALA A 478 12.63 -16.01 -18.80
C ALA A 478 11.68 -16.14 -17.60
N THR A 479 11.59 -17.33 -16.99
CA THR A 479 10.82 -17.54 -15.75
C THR A 479 11.48 -16.83 -14.57
N LEU A 480 12.80 -16.91 -14.42
CA LEU A 480 13.55 -16.23 -13.35
C LEU A 480 13.43 -14.70 -13.45
N GLU A 481 13.43 -14.13 -14.65
CA GLU A 481 13.19 -12.69 -14.84
C GLU A 481 11.75 -12.30 -14.46
N LYS A 482 10.76 -13.05 -14.94
CA LYS A 482 9.35 -12.78 -14.65
C LYS A 482 9.03 -12.91 -13.15
N ASP A 483 9.64 -13.87 -12.46
CA ASP A 483 9.53 -14.00 -11.01
C ASP A 483 10.16 -12.80 -10.27
N ARG A 484 11.25 -12.21 -10.80
CA ARG A 484 11.85 -10.98 -10.27
C ARG A 484 10.96 -9.75 -10.49
N GLU A 485 10.49 -9.50 -11.71
CA GLU A 485 9.54 -8.41 -12.01
C GLU A 485 8.30 -8.48 -11.10
N LEU A 486 7.76 -9.69 -10.90
CA LEU A 486 6.63 -9.92 -10.01
C LEU A 486 6.97 -9.63 -8.53
N ASN A 487 8.17 -9.97 -8.07
CA ASN A 487 8.61 -9.67 -6.71
C ASN A 487 8.89 -8.18 -6.49
N GLU A 488 9.47 -7.48 -7.47
CA GLU A 488 9.62 -6.02 -7.43
C GLU A 488 8.26 -5.34 -7.34
N SER A 489 7.31 -5.72 -8.21
CA SER A 489 5.93 -5.21 -8.19
C SER A 489 5.25 -5.47 -6.85
N ARG A 490 5.42 -6.67 -6.27
CA ARG A 490 4.91 -7.01 -4.92
C ARG A 490 5.55 -6.14 -3.84
N TYR A 491 6.85 -5.85 -3.91
CA TYR A 491 7.53 -4.99 -2.96
C TYR A 491 7.03 -3.54 -3.04
N GLN A 492 6.91 -2.99 -4.26
CA GLN A 492 6.34 -1.66 -4.48
C GLN A 492 4.89 -1.56 -3.96
N LEU A 493 4.06 -2.58 -4.19
CA LEU A 493 2.70 -2.68 -3.65
C LEU A 493 2.69 -2.76 -2.13
N ALA A 494 3.57 -3.56 -1.52
CA ALA A 494 3.70 -3.67 -0.07
C ALA A 494 4.10 -2.33 0.56
N PHE A 495 5.14 -1.68 0.03
CA PHE A 495 5.60 -0.36 0.47
C PHE A 495 4.48 0.69 0.39
N LYS A 496 3.78 0.76 -0.75
CA LYS A 496 2.63 1.68 -0.93
C LYS A 496 1.47 1.35 0.00
N SER A 497 1.21 0.08 0.28
CA SER A 497 0.17 -0.32 1.25
C SER A 497 0.52 0.08 2.68
N GLN A 498 1.81 0.05 3.04
CA GLN A 498 2.31 0.52 4.33
C GLN A 498 2.20 2.05 4.47
N GLU A 499 2.56 2.80 3.42
CA GLU A 499 2.38 4.26 3.38
C GLU A 499 0.91 4.65 3.58
N LEU A 500 0.00 3.99 2.85
CA LEU A 500 -1.45 4.19 3.00
C LEU A 500 -1.95 3.83 4.40
N ALA A 501 -1.40 2.80 5.05
CA ALA A 501 -1.76 2.42 6.40
C ALA A 501 -1.36 3.48 7.44
N GLU A 502 -0.19 4.11 7.30
CA GLU A 502 0.20 5.24 8.18
C GLU A 502 -0.70 6.46 7.96
N GLN A 503 -1.03 6.79 6.70
CA GLN A 503 -1.99 7.87 6.38
C GLN A 503 -3.38 7.59 7.00
N GLN A 504 -3.86 6.34 6.95
CA GLN A 504 -5.13 5.94 7.59
C GLN A 504 -5.11 6.11 9.12
N LYS A 505 -4.00 5.82 9.81
CA LYS A 505 -3.89 6.06 11.26
C LYS A 505 -4.08 7.53 11.61
N VAL A 506 -3.48 8.45 10.85
CA VAL A 506 -3.63 9.90 11.06
C VAL A 506 -5.09 10.34 10.91
N ILE A 507 -5.78 9.83 9.89
CA ILE A 507 -7.23 10.07 9.69
C ILE A 507 -8.04 9.51 10.87
N ILE A 508 -7.77 8.29 11.32
CA ILE A 508 -8.47 7.67 12.47
C ILE A 508 -8.27 8.50 13.75
N TYR A 509 -7.03 8.88 14.07
CA TYR A 509 -6.76 9.67 15.29
C TYR A 509 -7.38 11.07 15.25
N SER A 510 -7.41 11.73 14.09
CA SER A 510 -8.09 13.03 13.94
C SER A 510 -9.63 12.90 14.09
N LEU A 511 -10.25 11.83 13.57
CA LEU A 511 -11.68 11.55 13.77
C LEU A 511 -12.02 11.23 15.23
N ILE A 512 -11.15 10.50 15.94
CA ILE A 512 -11.31 10.24 17.39
C ILE A 512 -11.22 11.56 18.17
N GLY A 513 -10.21 12.40 17.88
CA GLY A 513 -10.03 13.70 18.51
C GLY A 513 -11.22 14.64 18.31
N LEU A 514 -11.74 14.72 17.08
CA LEU A 514 -12.95 15.49 16.75
C LEU A 514 -14.16 14.99 17.54
N SER A 515 -14.33 13.66 17.63
CA SER A 515 -15.45 13.03 18.34
C SER A 515 -15.44 13.39 19.84
N VAL A 516 -14.27 13.31 20.50
CA VAL A 516 -14.10 13.71 21.92
C VAL A 516 -14.42 15.19 22.13
N LEU A 517 -13.99 16.08 21.20
CA LEU A 517 -14.27 17.50 21.26
C LEU A 517 -15.79 17.78 21.18
N LEU A 518 -16.50 17.11 20.27
CA LEU A 518 -17.96 17.23 20.14
C LEU A 518 -18.71 16.76 21.39
N PHE A 519 -18.31 15.62 22.00
CA PHE A 519 -18.90 15.16 23.27
C PHE A 519 -18.67 16.16 24.41
N PHE A 520 -17.46 16.74 24.51
CA PHE A 520 -17.15 17.74 25.52
C PHE A 520 -17.99 19.02 25.34
N ALA A 521 -18.15 19.51 24.11
CA ALA A 521 -19.00 20.66 23.80
C ALA A 521 -20.49 20.40 24.16
N ALA A 522 -21.01 19.21 23.83
CA ALA A 522 -22.38 18.82 24.19
C ALA A 522 -22.60 18.78 25.72
N TYR A 523 -21.63 18.27 26.48
CA TYR A 523 -21.67 18.26 27.95
C TYR A 523 -21.72 19.67 28.56
N LEU A 524 -20.89 20.59 28.06
CA LEU A 524 -20.91 21.99 28.51
C LEU A 524 -22.25 22.68 28.20
N MET A 525 -22.82 22.43 27.02
CA MET A 525 -24.12 22.97 26.62
C MET A 525 -25.25 22.46 27.52
N TYR A 526 -25.28 21.15 27.82
CA TYR A 526 -26.26 20.54 28.74
C TYR A 526 -26.19 21.16 30.15
N ARG A 527 -24.98 21.34 30.69
CA ARG A 527 -24.76 21.98 31.99
C ARG A 527 -25.30 23.41 32.04
N ASN A 528 -25.07 24.21 31.00
CA ASN A 528 -25.52 25.60 30.91
C ASN A 528 -27.07 25.68 30.86
N ILE A 529 -27.71 24.88 30.00
CA ILE A 529 -29.18 24.82 29.90
C ILE A 529 -29.83 24.46 31.25
N LYS A 530 -29.24 23.52 32.01
CA LYS A 530 -29.75 23.15 33.34
C LYS A 530 -29.70 24.32 34.33
N GLN A 531 -28.62 25.12 34.32
CA GLN A 531 -28.49 26.30 35.18
C GLN A 531 -29.50 27.39 34.82
N GLN A 532 -29.70 27.68 33.53
CA GLN A 532 -30.68 28.66 33.07
C GLN A 532 -32.11 28.31 33.50
N ARG A 533 -32.52 27.04 33.39
CA ARG A 533 -33.85 26.58 33.83
C ARG A 533 -34.08 26.82 35.34
N TYR A 534 -33.08 26.54 36.17
CA TYR A 534 -33.18 26.77 37.61
C TYR A 534 -33.36 28.26 37.96
N ALA A 535 -32.55 29.13 37.34
CA ALA A 535 -32.65 30.58 37.52
C ALA A 535 -34.02 31.14 37.08
N ASN A 536 -34.55 30.67 35.95
CA ASN A 536 -35.86 31.09 35.45
C ASN A 536 -37.01 30.71 36.40
N ASN A 537 -36.99 29.51 37.00
CA ASN A 537 -38.01 29.09 37.96
C ASN A 537 -37.98 29.94 39.24
N LEU A 538 -36.78 30.28 39.74
CA LEU A 538 -36.61 31.14 40.92
C LEU A 538 -37.16 32.56 40.67
N LEU A 539 -36.88 33.13 39.50
CA LEU A 539 -37.44 34.43 39.08
C LEU A 539 -38.98 34.39 38.98
N ALA A 540 -39.54 33.30 38.46
CA ALA A 540 -40.99 33.11 38.38
C ALA A 540 -41.65 33.01 39.77
N LEU A 541 -41.05 32.30 40.73
CA LEU A 541 -41.53 32.28 42.12
C LEU A 541 -41.51 33.67 42.75
N LYS A 542 -40.42 34.43 42.59
CA LYS A 542 -40.31 35.79 43.13
C LYS A 542 -41.37 36.73 42.55
N SER A 543 -41.66 36.63 41.25
CA SER A 543 -42.70 37.42 40.58
C SER A 543 -44.13 37.02 41.01
N LEU A 544 -44.37 35.76 41.36
CA LEU A 544 -45.68 35.34 41.88
C LEU A 544 -45.90 35.77 43.34
N ARG A 545 -44.84 35.83 44.18
CA ARG A 545 -44.91 36.37 45.55
C ARG A 545 -45.30 37.85 45.58
N SER A 546 -44.78 38.66 44.65
CA SER A 546 -45.08 40.11 44.63
C SER A 546 -46.51 40.47 44.18
N GLN A 547 -47.36 39.49 43.85
CA GLN A 547 -48.76 39.71 43.46
C GLN A 547 -49.73 39.55 44.65
N MET A 548 -49.31 40.02 45.84
CA MET A 548 -50.16 40.05 47.04
C MET A 548 -51.44 40.86 46.76
N ASN A 549 -52.58 40.34 47.23
CA ASN A 549 -53.91 40.80 46.81
C ASN A 549 -54.18 42.27 47.23
N PRO A 550 -54.13 43.26 46.30
CA PRO A 550 -54.26 44.67 46.67
C PRO A 550 -55.64 44.98 47.26
N HIS A 551 -56.63 44.17 46.88
CA HIS A 551 -58.01 44.23 47.34
C HIS A 551 -58.10 44.19 48.88
N PHE A 552 -57.42 43.23 49.54
CA PHE A 552 -57.48 43.12 51.00
C PHE A 552 -57.00 44.39 51.71
N ILE A 553 -55.92 45.01 51.22
CA ILE A 553 -55.40 46.29 51.73
C ILE A 553 -56.45 47.40 51.59
N PHE A 554 -57.04 47.57 50.40
CA PHE A 554 -58.11 48.56 50.19
C PHE A 554 -59.34 48.31 51.08
N ASN A 555 -59.69 47.04 51.32
CA ASN A 555 -60.87 46.68 52.12
C ASN A 555 -60.64 46.87 53.63
N ALA A 556 -59.44 46.59 54.13
CA ALA A 556 -59.05 46.92 55.49
C ALA A 556 -59.10 48.45 55.71
N LEU A 557 -58.53 49.24 54.80
CA LEU A 557 -58.58 50.71 54.86
C LEU A 557 -60.01 51.27 54.77
N ASN A 558 -60.87 50.72 53.93
CA ASN A 558 -62.30 51.09 53.88
C ASN A 558 -63.04 50.76 55.18
N SER A 559 -62.64 49.69 55.87
CA SER A 559 -63.24 49.31 57.15
C SER A 559 -62.80 50.26 58.27
N VAL A 560 -61.54 50.67 58.28
CA VAL A 560 -61.05 51.76 59.15
C VAL A 560 -61.83 53.05 58.91
N ASN A 561 -62.02 53.46 57.63
CA ASN A 561 -62.86 54.62 57.29
C ASN A 561 -64.30 54.47 57.80
N THR A 562 -64.85 53.26 57.81
CA THR A 562 -66.21 52.97 58.30
C THR A 562 -66.29 53.14 59.82
N PHE A 563 -65.35 52.56 60.59
CA PHE A 563 -65.30 52.72 62.05
C PHE A 563 -65.09 54.17 62.49
N ILE A 564 -64.27 54.93 61.75
CA ILE A 564 -64.11 56.38 61.95
C ILE A 564 -65.43 57.12 61.68
N ALA A 565 -66.14 56.77 60.60
CA ALA A 565 -67.42 57.39 60.26
C ALA A 565 -68.55 57.07 61.26
N THR A 566 -68.50 55.92 61.94
CA THR A 566 -69.42 55.56 63.04
C THR A 566 -68.96 56.06 64.41
N SER A 567 -67.90 56.87 64.49
CA SER A 567 -67.34 57.42 65.73
C SER A 567 -66.85 56.37 66.76
N ASP A 568 -66.48 55.16 66.32
CA ASP A 568 -65.85 54.16 67.19
C ASP A 568 -64.33 54.18 67.05
N GLU A 569 -63.71 55.17 67.68
CA GLU A 569 -62.27 55.36 67.70
C GLU A 569 -61.51 54.17 68.32
N ARG A 570 -62.11 53.46 69.28
CA ARG A 570 -61.47 52.32 69.95
C ARG A 570 -61.44 51.09 69.04
N ALA A 571 -62.55 50.78 68.35
CA ALA A 571 -62.58 49.73 67.34
C ALA A 571 -61.65 50.06 66.16
N ALA A 572 -61.65 51.30 65.68
CA ALA A 572 -60.78 51.74 64.59
C ALA A 572 -59.29 51.56 64.91
N ASN A 573 -58.83 51.99 66.09
CA ASN A 573 -57.43 51.84 66.51
C ASN A 573 -57.02 50.38 66.73
N ARG A 574 -57.90 49.56 67.32
CA ARG A 574 -57.62 48.11 67.48
C ARG A 574 -57.51 47.43 66.12
N TYR A 575 -58.44 47.68 65.21
CA TYR A 575 -58.42 47.13 63.85
C TYR A 575 -57.17 47.58 63.08
N LEU A 576 -56.75 48.85 63.20
CA LEU A 576 -55.50 49.35 62.61
C LEU A 576 -54.25 48.65 63.17
N THR A 577 -54.23 48.38 64.47
CA THR A 577 -53.11 47.68 65.13
C THR A 577 -53.02 46.24 64.65
N ASP A 578 -54.12 45.49 64.72
CA ASP A 578 -54.22 44.09 64.29
C ASP A 578 -53.89 43.97 62.78
N PHE A 579 -54.36 44.91 61.94
CA PHE A 579 -54.02 44.98 60.51
C PHE A 579 -52.54 45.30 60.26
N SER A 580 -51.94 46.20 61.05
CA SER A 580 -50.51 46.55 60.93
C SER A 580 -49.60 45.39 61.32
N LEU A 581 -49.99 44.60 62.34
CA LEU A 581 -49.32 43.36 62.72
C LEU A 581 -49.39 42.34 61.59
N LEU A 582 -50.57 42.11 61.02
CA LEU A 582 -50.74 41.20 59.88
C LEU A 582 -49.89 41.63 58.68
N MET A 583 -49.92 42.91 58.30
CA MET A 583 -49.16 43.41 57.16
C MET A 583 -47.64 43.31 57.37
N ARG A 584 -47.14 43.50 58.61
CA ARG A 584 -45.73 43.28 58.93
C ARG A 584 -45.35 41.82 58.80
N ALA A 585 -46.10 40.92 59.44
CA ALA A 585 -45.84 39.49 59.40
C ALA A 585 -45.96 38.93 57.96
N VAL A 586 -46.88 39.44 57.15
CA VAL A 586 -46.99 39.14 55.72
C VAL A 586 -45.72 39.54 54.97
N LEU A 587 -45.19 40.75 55.17
CA LEU A 587 -43.98 41.22 54.49
C LEU A 587 -42.74 40.42 54.92
N GLU A 588 -42.54 40.23 56.22
CA GLU A 588 -41.40 39.48 56.79
C GLU A 588 -41.36 38.03 56.29
N ASN A 589 -42.51 37.36 56.23
CA ASN A 589 -42.58 35.98 55.76
C ASN A 589 -42.60 35.86 54.22
N SER A 590 -42.80 36.95 53.45
CA SER A 590 -42.93 36.89 51.98
C SER A 590 -41.61 36.64 51.22
N GLU A 591 -40.47 36.86 51.87
CA GLU A 591 -39.14 36.61 51.26
C GLU A 591 -38.80 35.12 51.24
N GLU A 592 -39.32 34.33 52.20
CA GLU A 592 -39.05 32.91 52.34
C GLU A 592 -39.84 32.04 51.35
N ASP A 593 -39.26 30.89 50.99
CA ASP A 593 -39.93 29.88 50.15
C ASP A 593 -41.00 29.11 50.94
N PHE A 594 -40.74 28.87 52.23
CA PHE A 594 -41.61 28.20 53.19
C PHE A 594 -41.44 28.81 54.58
N ILE A 595 -42.50 28.79 55.39
CA ILE A 595 -42.50 29.16 56.81
C ILE A 595 -43.03 28.01 57.67
N PRO A 596 -42.71 27.95 58.97
CA PRO A 596 -43.33 27.00 59.89
C PRO A 596 -44.85 27.13 59.85
N LEU A 597 -45.56 26.00 59.88
CA LEU A 597 -47.02 25.96 59.87
C LEU A 597 -47.62 26.73 61.06
N GLU A 598 -46.96 26.70 62.22
CA GLU A 598 -47.25 27.55 63.38
C GLU A 598 -47.44 29.02 62.99
N LYS A 599 -46.51 29.59 62.21
CA LYS A 599 -46.60 30.99 61.75
C LYS A 599 -47.72 31.23 60.74
N GLU A 600 -47.98 30.28 59.84
CA GLU A 600 -49.12 30.40 58.91
C GLU A 600 -50.45 30.33 59.67
N ILE A 601 -50.54 29.54 60.76
CA ILE A 601 -51.72 29.50 61.63
C ILE A 601 -51.89 30.84 62.35
N GLU A 602 -50.85 31.40 62.98
CA GLU A 602 -50.88 32.73 63.61
C GLU A 602 -51.33 33.83 62.63
N LEU A 603 -50.79 33.83 61.41
CA LEU A 603 -51.18 34.72 60.32
C LEU A 603 -52.66 34.55 59.93
N LEU A 604 -53.13 33.30 59.85
CA LEU A 604 -54.49 32.96 59.44
C LEU A 604 -55.53 33.31 60.52
N GLU A 605 -55.20 33.09 61.79
CA GLU A 605 -56.02 33.51 62.94
C GLU A 605 -56.21 35.02 62.95
N LEU A 606 -55.11 35.80 62.82
CA LEU A 606 -55.16 37.25 62.77
C LEU A 606 -55.94 37.76 61.55
N TYR A 607 -55.80 37.09 60.39
CA TYR A 607 -56.58 37.40 59.19
C TYR A 607 -58.08 37.12 59.38
N VAL A 608 -58.45 35.96 59.94
CA VAL A 608 -59.86 35.60 60.20
C VAL A 608 -60.47 36.51 61.27
N GLN A 609 -59.73 36.88 62.31
CA GLN A 609 -60.15 37.85 63.31
C GLN A 609 -60.51 39.21 62.67
N LEU A 610 -59.69 39.71 61.75
CA LEU A 610 -59.95 40.97 61.04
C LEU A 610 -61.17 40.87 60.11
N GLU A 611 -61.31 39.79 59.33
CA GLU A 611 -62.50 39.59 58.47
C GLU A 611 -63.79 39.37 59.30
N HIS A 612 -63.70 38.69 60.45
CA HIS A 612 -64.81 38.54 61.39
C HIS A 612 -65.20 39.89 62.00
N PHE A 613 -64.23 40.72 62.41
CA PHE A 613 -64.50 42.07 62.92
C PHE A 613 -65.20 42.98 61.91
N ARG A 614 -65.01 42.73 60.61
CA ARG A 614 -65.70 43.42 59.50
C ARG A 614 -67.09 42.88 59.17
N PHE A 615 -67.38 41.63 59.52
CA PHE A 615 -68.60 40.93 59.15
C PHE A 615 -69.19 40.13 60.34
N GLN A 616 -69.15 40.73 61.53
CA GLN A 616 -69.46 40.07 62.82
C GLN A 616 -70.89 39.49 62.87
N ASP A 617 -71.84 40.09 62.15
CA ASP A 617 -73.23 39.63 62.03
C ASP A 617 -73.43 38.55 60.96
N LYS A 618 -72.39 38.18 60.19
CA LYS A 618 -72.50 37.27 59.03
C LYS A 618 -71.94 35.88 59.24
N PHE A 619 -70.93 35.70 60.08
CA PHE A 619 -70.39 34.36 60.35
C PHE A 619 -69.80 34.24 61.76
N GLU A 620 -69.80 33.02 62.28
CA GLU A 620 -68.89 32.57 63.34
C GLU A 620 -67.74 31.80 62.71
N TYR A 621 -66.61 31.65 63.41
CA TYR A 621 -65.50 30.82 62.95
C TYR A 621 -64.95 29.91 64.04
N ARG A 622 -64.32 28.81 63.61
CA ARG A 622 -63.58 27.88 64.46
C ARG A 622 -62.32 27.41 63.75
N ILE A 623 -61.21 27.42 64.46
CA ILE A 623 -59.91 26.94 63.99
C ILE A 623 -59.49 25.84 64.97
N ASP A 624 -59.45 24.60 64.50
CA ASP A 624 -59.06 23.45 65.31
C ASP A 624 -57.76 22.85 64.79
N VAL A 625 -56.76 22.74 65.67
CA VAL A 625 -55.52 22.02 65.41
C VAL A 625 -55.55 20.72 66.20
N ASP A 626 -55.45 19.60 65.49
CA ASP A 626 -55.31 18.27 66.08
C ASP A 626 -54.06 18.20 67.00
N PRO A 627 -54.21 17.92 68.31
CA PRO A 627 -53.09 17.89 69.25
C PRO A 627 -51.98 16.88 68.92
N GLU A 628 -52.22 15.92 68.04
CA GLU A 628 -51.18 14.99 67.56
C GLU A 628 -50.24 15.58 66.49
N ILE A 629 -50.51 16.80 66.00
CA ILE A 629 -49.67 17.49 65.02
C ILE A 629 -48.62 18.35 65.73
N ASP A 630 -47.34 17.98 65.61
CA ASP A 630 -46.24 18.92 65.89
C ASP A 630 -46.11 19.92 64.73
N ILE A 631 -46.86 21.02 64.82
CA ILE A 631 -46.92 22.12 63.84
C ILE A 631 -45.56 22.76 63.55
N LYS A 632 -44.52 22.53 64.37
CA LYS A 632 -43.16 23.04 64.15
C LYS A 632 -42.37 22.21 63.14
N GLN A 633 -42.80 20.97 62.88
CA GLN A 633 -42.15 20.07 61.91
C GLN A 633 -42.66 20.24 60.47
N TYR A 634 -43.69 21.07 60.25
CA TYR A 634 -44.29 21.28 58.94
C TYR A 634 -43.96 22.68 58.42
N MET A 635 -43.53 22.76 57.17
CA MET A 635 -43.15 24.00 56.50
C MET A 635 -44.08 24.24 55.30
N ILE A 636 -44.89 25.28 55.36
CA ILE A 636 -45.90 25.62 54.36
C ILE A 636 -45.47 26.88 53.58
N PRO A 637 -45.77 27.00 52.27
CA PRO A 637 -45.55 28.25 51.55
C PRO A 637 -46.35 29.39 52.23
N PRO A 638 -45.74 30.55 52.53
CA PRO A 638 -46.41 31.63 53.25
C PRO A 638 -47.62 32.18 52.49
N MET A 639 -48.71 32.49 53.21
CA MET A 639 -50.00 32.97 52.70
C MET A 639 -50.66 32.01 51.69
N LEU A 640 -50.50 30.70 51.88
CA LEU A 640 -51.10 29.70 51.01
C LEU A 640 -52.56 29.43 51.40
N LEU A 641 -52.88 29.46 52.69
CA LEU A 641 -54.23 29.17 53.20
C LEU A 641 -55.16 30.38 53.08
N GLN A 642 -54.63 31.58 53.31
CA GLN A 642 -55.39 32.83 53.33
C GLN A 642 -56.34 33.01 52.14
N PRO A 643 -55.97 32.77 50.86
CA PRO A 643 -56.88 33.05 49.75
C PRO A 643 -58.08 32.09 49.68
N TYR A 644 -57.95 30.88 50.22
CA TYR A 644 -59.08 29.96 50.32
C TYR A 644 -60.06 30.42 51.40
N VAL A 645 -59.54 30.96 52.51
CA VAL A 645 -60.34 31.60 53.57
C VAL A 645 -60.97 32.91 53.10
N GLU A 646 -60.24 33.75 52.33
CA GLU A 646 -60.78 34.95 51.69
C GLU A 646 -62.00 34.56 50.83
N ASN A 647 -61.87 33.55 49.96
CA ASN A 647 -62.99 33.07 49.15
C ASN A 647 -64.17 32.57 50.01
N ALA A 648 -63.92 31.78 51.06
CA ALA A 648 -64.97 31.28 51.96
C ALA A 648 -65.77 32.44 52.60
N VAL A 649 -65.10 33.44 53.17
CA VAL A 649 -65.76 34.60 53.79
C VAL A 649 -66.45 35.48 52.74
N TRP A 650 -65.73 35.87 51.70
CA TRP A 650 -66.18 36.88 50.73
C TRP A 650 -67.23 36.39 49.74
N HIS A 651 -67.13 35.13 49.31
CA HIS A 651 -67.98 34.56 48.28
C HIS A 651 -69.00 33.56 48.84
N GLY A 652 -68.70 32.87 49.96
CA GLY A 652 -69.63 31.97 50.63
C GLY A 652 -70.50 32.68 51.68
N LEU A 653 -69.87 33.24 52.72
CA LEU A 653 -70.54 33.62 53.97
C LEU A 653 -71.17 35.02 53.94
N ARG A 654 -70.48 36.03 53.36
CA ARG A 654 -70.92 37.44 53.35
C ARG A 654 -72.36 37.65 52.82
N TYR A 655 -72.78 36.86 51.84
CA TYR A 655 -74.08 36.96 51.17
C TYR A 655 -75.16 36.06 51.76
N LYS A 656 -74.86 35.30 52.83
CA LYS A 656 -75.86 34.49 53.52
C LYS A 656 -76.85 35.41 54.27
N SER A 657 -78.12 34.98 54.30
CA SER A 657 -79.20 35.62 55.06
C SER A 657 -79.01 35.40 56.56
N GLU A 658 -78.75 34.16 56.94
CA GLU A 658 -78.45 33.72 58.31
C GLU A 658 -76.94 33.75 58.63
N LYS A 659 -76.59 33.69 59.92
CA LYS A 659 -75.20 33.63 60.37
C LYS A 659 -74.57 32.30 59.94
N GLY A 660 -73.52 32.36 59.13
CA GLY A 660 -72.79 31.19 58.66
C GLY A 660 -71.69 30.72 59.61
N LEU A 661 -71.00 29.66 59.23
CA LEU A 661 -69.86 29.08 59.95
C LEU A 661 -68.69 28.87 58.98
N LEU A 662 -67.51 29.33 59.40
CA LEU A 662 -66.20 29.00 58.82
C LEU A 662 -65.49 28.00 59.74
N SER A 663 -65.19 26.81 59.26
CA SER A 663 -64.37 25.82 59.99
C SER A 663 -63.06 25.59 59.27
N ILE A 664 -61.95 25.75 59.99
CA ILE A 664 -60.60 25.44 59.52
C ILE A 664 -60.05 24.34 60.43
N ASP A 665 -60.01 23.11 59.93
CA ASP A 665 -59.48 21.97 60.68
C ASP A 665 -58.09 21.57 60.15
N PHE A 666 -57.11 21.41 61.03
CA PHE A 666 -55.81 20.79 60.72
C PHE A 666 -55.81 19.39 61.33
N LYS A 667 -55.76 18.35 60.49
CA LYS A 667 -55.87 16.94 60.91
C LYS A 667 -54.64 16.15 60.47
N LYS A 668 -54.15 15.27 61.33
CA LYS A 668 -53.10 14.33 60.96
C LYS A 668 -53.70 13.27 60.04
N LYS A 669 -53.09 13.04 58.87
CA LYS A 669 -53.53 12.03 57.91
C LYS A 669 -52.63 10.79 58.00
N ASP A 670 -51.34 11.02 57.81
CA ASP A 670 -50.28 10.01 57.87
C ASP A 670 -49.14 10.55 58.76
N ASN A 671 -48.07 9.77 59.03
CA ASN A 671 -46.94 10.25 59.85
C ASN A 671 -46.23 11.49 59.26
N ASP A 672 -46.21 11.59 57.93
CA ASP A 672 -45.48 12.61 57.19
C ASP A 672 -46.41 13.51 56.35
N THR A 673 -47.73 13.43 56.55
CA THR A 673 -48.73 14.21 55.80
C THR A 673 -49.84 14.71 56.72
N ILE A 674 -50.12 16.01 56.67
CA ILE A 674 -51.31 16.61 57.29
C ILE A 674 -52.36 16.97 56.23
N GLU A 675 -53.62 16.90 56.64
CA GLU A 675 -54.79 17.34 55.89
C GLU A 675 -55.32 18.64 56.50
N ILE A 676 -55.29 19.71 55.72
CA ILE A 676 -55.84 21.01 56.11
C ILE A 676 -57.17 21.19 55.38
N ILE A 677 -58.26 21.32 56.13
CA ILE A 677 -59.62 21.47 55.62
C ILE A 677 -60.09 22.90 55.91
N ILE A 678 -60.49 23.62 54.86
CA ILE A 678 -61.20 24.90 54.99
C ILE A 678 -62.60 24.67 54.44
N ALA A 679 -63.62 24.80 55.29
CA ALA A 679 -65.01 24.59 54.93
C ALA A 679 -65.90 25.76 55.37
N ASP A 680 -66.84 26.13 54.51
CA ASP A 680 -67.88 27.13 54.77
C ASP A 680 -69.28 26.53 54.55
N ASN A 681 -70.29 27.00 55.29
CA ASN A 681 -71.70 26.66 55.06
C ASN A 681 -72.48 27.79 54.34
N GLY A 682 -71.79 28.55 53.49
CA GLY A 682 -72.30 29.71 52.78
C GLY A 682 -73.22 29.37 51.60
N ILE A 683 -73.45 30.36 50.74
CA ILE A 683 -74.41 30.25 49.63
C ILE A 683 -73.97 29.28 48.51
N GLY A 684 -72.71 28.87 48.49
CA GLY A 684 -72.16 27.95 47.48
C GLY A 684 -71.61 28.59 46.22
N ARG A 685 -70.78 27.84 45.50
CA ARG A 685 -70.01 28.36 44.35
C ARG A 685 -70.89 28.77 43.18
N GLU A 686 -71.97 28.04 42.90
CA GLU A 686 -72.90 28.38 41.80
C GLU A 686 -73.74 29.62 42.11
N LYS A 687 -74.38 29.67 43.29
CA LYS A 687 -75.16 30.84 43.76
C LYS A 687 -74.28 32.09 43.88
N SER A 688 -73.04 31.94 44.36
CA SER A 688 -72.07 33.03 44.39
C SER A 688 -71.64 33.52 42.98
N MET A 689 -71.53 32.62 42.01
CA MET A 689 -71.25 32.99 40.61
C MET A 689 -72.44 33.69 39.92
N SER A 690 -73.68 33.37 40.28
CA SER A 690 -74.87 34.06 39.74
C SER A 690 -74.91 35.52 40.17
N LEU A 691 -74.62 35.81 41.44
CA LEU A 691 -74.61 37.14 42.07
C LEU A 691 -73.49 38.10 41.60
N LYS A 692 -72.48 37.61 40.87
CA LYS A 692 -71.39 38.47 40.36
C LYS A 692 -71.87 39.43 39.26
N THR A 693 -71.51 40.70 39.41
CA THR A 693 -71.78 41.75 38.41
C THR A 693 -71.03 41.51 37.10
N LEU A 694 -71.47 42.13 36.01
CA LEU A 694 -70.84 41.99 34.68
C LEU A 694 -69.33 42.34 34.68
N ASN A 695 -68.91 43.33 35.47
CA ASN A 695 -67.50 43.69 35.62
C ASN A 695 -66.71 42.64 36.44
N GLN A 696 -67.30 42.08 37.49
CA GLN A 696 -66.71 40.98 38.27
C GLN A 696 -66.63 39.67 37.47
N LYS A 697 -67.54 39.44 36.51
CA LYS A 697 -67.47 38.30 35.57
C LYS A 697 -66.39 38.49 34.50
N LYS A 698 -66.04 39.72 34.13
CA LYS A 698 -64.91 40.03 33.23
C LYS A 698 -63.54 39.86 33.88
N GLN A 699 -63.42 40.18 35.18
CA GLN A 699 -62.20 39.90 35.94
C GLN A 699 -62.13 38.40 36.29
N LYS A 700 -61.45 37.60 35.45
CA LYS A 700 -61.06 36.22 35.81
C LYS A 700 -60.35 36.21 37.17
N SER A 701 -60.55 35.15 37.96
CA SER A 701 -59.97 34.96 39.30
C SER A 701 -58.44 34.80 39.27
N GLN A 702 -57.72 35.93 39.19
CA GLN A 702 -56.25 35.95 39.08
C GLN A 702 -55.58 35.29 40.29
N GLY A 703 -56.07 35.54 41.51
CA GLY A 703 -55.52 34.94 42.74
C GLY A 703 -55.42 33.41 42.70
N MET A 704 -56.52 32.71 42.36
CA MET A 704 -56.51 31.25 42.26
C MET A 704 -55.61 30.70 41.15
N SER A 705 -55.49 31.43 40.02
CA SER A 705 -54.55 31.07 38.94
C SER A 705 -53.09 31.22 39.38
N ASN A 706 -52.79 32.25 40.17
CA ASN A 706 -51.45 32.50 40.69
C ASN A 706 -51.03 31.47 41.73
N ILE A 707 -51.93 31.10 42.65
CA ILE A 707 -51.68 30.05 43.65
C ILE A 707 -51.41 28.71 42.97
N LYS A 708 -52.22 28.32 41.98
CA LYS A 708 -51.98 27.08 41.21
C LYS A 708 -50.61 27.07 40.52
N LYS A 709 -50.20 28.18 39.90
CA LYS A 709 -48.86 28.31 39.30
C LYS A 709 -47.74 28.25 40.35
N ARG A 710 -47.92 28.88 41.51
CA ARG A 710 -46.96 28.87 42.62
C ARG A 710 -46.74 27.46 43.14
N ILE A 711 -47.82 26.70 43.40
CA ILE A 711 -47.75 25.28 43.78
C ILE A 711 -47.03 24.46 42.72
N GLN A 712 -47.37 24.62 41.43
CA GLN A 712 -46.72 23.87 40.34
C GLN A 712 -45.20 24.09 40.27
N ILE A 713 -44.74 25.34 40.41
CA ILE A 713 -43.29 25.65 40.37
C ILE A 713 -42.60 25.14 41.64
N LEU A 714 -43.23 25.30 42.82
CA LEU A 714 -42.71 24.76 44.08
C LEU A 714 -42.58 23.23 44.02
N ASN A 715 -43.61 22.51 43.58
CA ASN A 715 -43.58 21.05 43.44
C ASN A 715 -42.52 20.60 42.41
N THR A 716 -42.32 21.36 41.32
CA THR A 716 -41.26 21.12 40.33
C THR A 716 -39.85 21.30 40.90
N MET A 717 -39.67 22.22 41.86
CA MET A 717 -38.37 22.50 42.49
C MET A 717 -38.10 21.63 43.73
N TYR A 718 -39.15 21.26 44.47
CA TYR A 718 -39.07 20.68 45.82
C TYR A 718 -39.82 19.34 45.98
N LYS A 719 -40.19 18.68 44.87
CA LYS A 719 -40.81 17.33 44.81
C LYS A 719 -42.17 17.23 45.51
N ASP A 720 -43.23 17.71 44.86
CA ASP A 720 -44.64 17.41 45.21
C ASP A 720 -44.99 17.57 46.70
N LYS A 721 -44.67 18.76 47.25
CA LYS A 721 -44.82 19.06 48.69
C LYS A 721 -46.24 19.49 49.09
N VAL A 722 -47.03 20.00 48.13
CA VAL A 722 -48.39 20.52 48.36
C VAL A 722 -49.34 20.05 47.26
N ASP A 723 -50.48 19.50 47.65
CA ASP A 723 -51.63 19.25 46.77
C ASP A 723 -52.90 19.92 47.27
N VAL A 724 -53.75 20.40 46.36
CA VAL A 724 -55.02 21.07 46.72
C VAL A 724 -56.19 20.55 45.89
N PHE A 725 -57.26 20.19 46.60
CA PHE A 725 -58.54 19.72 46.08
C PHE A 725 -59.65 20.68 46.54
N ILE A 726 -60.59 20.99 45.64
CA ILE A 726 -61.72 21.89 45.93
C ILE A 726 -63.01 21.16 45.52
N SER A 727 -63.95 21.08 46.46
CA SER A 727 -65.23 20.39 46.36
C SER A 727 -66.36 21.24 46.92
N ASP A 728 -67.59 20.98 46.50
CA ASP A 728 -68.80 21.60 47.04
C ASP A 728 -69.42 20.69 48.12
N LEU A 729 -69.94 21.28 49.20
CA LEU A 729 -70.66 20.59 50.27
C LEU A 729 -72.12 20.44 49.87
N ALA A 730 -72.51 19.24 49.44
CA ALA A 730 -73.87 18.94 49.07
C ALA A 730 -74.76 18.70 50.30
N HIS A 731 -75.81 19.51 50.46
CA HIS A 731 -77.03 19.14 51.17
C HIS A 731 -78.25 19.75 50.47
N GLU A 732 -79.39 19.07 50.62
CA GLU A 732 -80.65 19.39 49.96
C GLU A 732 -81.29 20.66 50.57
N GLU A 733 -81.97 21.43 49.71
CA GLU A 733 -82.71 22.67 50.02
C GLU A 733 -81.87 23.89 50.50
N ASP A 734 -81.31 24.58 49.49
CA ASP A 734 -80.98 26.01 49.43
C ASP A 734 -79.71 26.59 50.13
N GLY A 735 -78.63 25.80 50.26
CA GLY A 735 -77.30 26.36 50.55
C GLY A 735 -76.13 25.36 50.56
N ALA A 736 -75.47 25.15 49.41
CA ALA A 736 -74.37 24.19 49.26
C ALA A 736 -72.98 24.84 49.43
N GLY A 737 -72.42 24.87 50.65
CA GLY A 737 -71.15 25.54 50.96
C GLY A 737 -69.89 25.00 50.24
N THR A 738 -68.70 25.58 50.47
CA THR A 738 -67.44 25.10 49.85
C THR A 738 -66.60 24.29 50.83
N LYS A 739 -65.91 23.25 50.35
CA LYS A 739 -64.85 22.54 51.07
C LYS A 739 -63.56 22.48 50.24
N VAL A 740 -62.51 23.11 50.75
CA VAL A 740 -61.13 23.01 50.27
C VAL A 740 -60.39 22.02 51.15
N LYS A 741 -59.65 21.11 50.53
CA LYS A 741 -58.75 20.14 51.18
C LYS A 741 -57.35 20.33 50.62
N LEU A 742 -56.38 20.63 51.48
CA LEU A 742 -54.97 20.73 51.16
C LEU A 742 -54.22 19.59 51.85
N LEU A 743 -53.33 18.93 51.13
CA LEU A 743 -52.37 17.98 51.68
C LEU A 743 -51.00 18.66 51.72
N LEU A 744 -50.39 18.68 52.91
CA LEU A 744 -49.03 19.19 53.11
C LEU A 744 -48.14 18.04 53.58
N ASN A 745 -47.11 17.76 52.80
CA ASN A 745 -46.10 16.77 53.13
C ASN A 745 -45.01 17.40 54.02
N LYS A 746 -44.52 16.60 54.97
CA LYS A 746 -43.38 16.93 55.83
C LYS A 746 -42.10 17.06 55.01
N ASP A 747 -41.19 17.95 55.42
CA ASP A 747 -39.87 18.01 54.81
C ASP A 747 -39.03 16.78 55.21
N ASN A 748 -38.41 16.14 54.21
CA ASN A 748 -37.45 15.04 54.34
C ASN A 748 -36.00 15.56 54.38
#